data_AF-A0A917Y0N8-F1
#
_entry.id   AF-A0A917Y0N8-F1
#
_cell.length_a   1.000
_cell.length_b   1.000
_cell.length_c   1.000
_cell.angle_alpha   90.00
_cell.angle_beta   90.00
_cell.angle_gamma   90.00
#
_symmetry.space_group_name_H-M   'P 1'
#
loop_
_entity.id
_entity.type
_entity.pdbx_description
1 polymer ?
#
loop_
_entity_poly.entity_id
_entity_poly.type
_entity_poly.pdbx_seq_one_letter_code
_entity_poly.pdbx_strand_id
1 'polypeptide(L)'
;MSVKSPPGGANVRVLIFYGSAAAGDESPVVNAGIEAIEKIGLSGPAAQHFKVEATDDASVFTNETKLGRFNAIVFLTGGGDVLDPEQEAGLEAYMEAGGGFVGIHDAARAEPYSDWFTGLIGARPASTSPTNVQRATVEVGDRQHPATKDLPVQWKRPDQWLNWVKNPSGEVHTVARVRESTYQPGASKNGWDHPVSWCRDYDGGRSFYTGMGGTASAYDETDFRAHLRGALLWTSRLVQADCKATINADYKAERLTQPNQPGQNDQIGEPHGLVTAPDGRVLYIGRGGADSSQPVITDWNNPDVGKGKGEIHVYDPKTGKVTLAGALTVFGNKGGGDELIKVEEGLLGIEIDPNFEQNGWVYLHYTPHSQINRDTQMAERRVSRFTLDLATDKLDLSSEKVLLKWPVQIHSCCHAGGGMAWDSKGNLYIATGDNNSSRFSDGYSGNNPEPNYKGVSFADARRTAGNTNNLNGKILRIHPEPDGTYTLPEGNLFTGKETAEGGGKTRGEIYVMGVRNPARISVDKKTDTLYAGWVGPDASAPSTTWGPAKYDTFAVITKASNRGWPYCMGNRQPYRDRNLPDPTKPLGWYDCDHPKNESPNNDGLVNLPPVTGNNIWYSPQGGAPDYPRDANGIPSYKQEEATYLLPWLKGGGQAAMNGPLYRYDASIPNATKWPSYWDGKWFVGDFYDSDQPRNAVLTDPKTAGDGGLPIHSESLKKIVPIGNDGIKNLMDWKFGPDGALYVLDYGRGFFTSDSKSALWRVTYTGGGPTPAADRLARRVE
;
A
#
# COMPACT_ATOMS: atom_id res chain seq x y z
N MET A 1 -4.47 -23.53 41.08
CA MET A 1 -5.21 -24.51 40.28
C MET A 1 -4.28 -25.11 39.23
N SER A 2 -4.30 -26.42 38.95
CA SER A 2 -3.51 -27.06 37.88
C SER A 2 -4.43 -27.67 36.82
N VAL A 3 -4.96 -26.81 35.95
CA VAL A 3 -5.77 -27.25 34.80
C VAL A 3 -4.87 -27.98 33.81
N LYS A 4 -5.23 -29.20 33.43
CA LYS A 4 -4.50 -29.95 32.39
C LYS A 4 -4.77 -29.32 31.02
N SER A 5 -3.81 -29.42 30.09
CA SER A 5 -4.04 -29.00 28.71
C SER A 5 -5.33 -29.59 28.13
N PRO A 6 -6.08 -28.83 27.32
CA PRO A 6 -7.34 -29.29 26.74
C PRO A 6 -7.21 -30.65 26.03
N PRO A 7 -8.22 -31.52 26.14
CA PRO A 7 -8.15 -32.89 25.64
C PRO A 7 -8.07 -32.91 24.11
N GLY A 8 -7.20 -33.76 23.58
CA GLY A 8 -7.22 -34.16 22.17
C GLY A 8 -8.21 -35.31 21.90
N GLY A 9 -8.43 -35.63 20.63
CA GLY A 9 -9.22 -36.75 20.15
C GLY A 9 -10.62 -36.36 19.63
N ALA A 10 -11.50 -37.36 19.54
CA ALA A 10 -12.83 -37.21 18.96
C ALA A 10 -13.80 -36.35 19.82
N ASN A 11 -13.50 -36.15 21.11
CA ASN A 11 -14.40 -35.54 22.09
C ASN A 11 -14.15 -34.04 22.31
N VAL A 12 -14.09 -33.24 21.24
CA VAL A 12 -13.94 -31.78 21.36
C VAL A 12 -15.19 -31.16 21.98
N ARG A 13 -15.02 -30.29 22.98
CA ARG A 13 -16.11 -29.66 23.75
C ARG A 13 -15.92 -28.15 23.86
N VAL A 14 -17.03 -27.42 23.86
CA VAL A 14 -17.10 -25.98 24.07
C VAL A 14 -18.04 -25.70 25.24
N LEU A 15 -17.58 -24.90 26.20
CA LEU A 15 -18.41 -24.37 27.28
C LEU A 15 -18.94 -23.01 26.86
N ILE A 16 -20.24 -22.75 26.99
CA ILE A 16 -20.82 -21.42 26.89
C ILE A 16 -21.08 -20.95 28.32
N PHE A 17 -20.40 -19.88 28.72
CA PHE A 17 -20.66 -19.16 29.96
C PHE A 17 -21.46 -17.90 29.64
N TYR A 18 -22.61 -17.74 30.30
CA TYR A 18 -23.53 -16.61 30.09
C TYR A 18 -23.96 -15.93 31.40
N GLY A 19 -23.14 -16.07 32.47
CA GLY A 19 -23.37 -15.39 33.74
C GLY A 19 -23.45 -13.86 33.60
N SER A 20 -24.34 -13.23 34.37
CA SER A 20 -24.59 -11.78 34.35
C SER A 20 -24.62 -11.22 35.77
N ALA A 21 -23.97 -10.06 35.98
CA ALA A 21 -24.03 -9.34 37.25
C ALA A 21 -25.41 -8.68 37.51
N ALA A 22 -26.23 -8.52 36.46
CA ALA A 22 -27.61 -8.06 36.58
C ALA A 22 -28.57 -9.26 36.77
N ALA A 23 -29.37 -9.24 37.84
CA ALA A 23 -30.41 -10.25 38.08
C ALA A 23 -31.62 -10.07 37.12
N GLY A 24 -32.11 -11.15 36.52
CA GLY A 24 -33.29 -11.14 35.65
C GLY A 24 -33.43 -12.40 34.77
N ASP A 25 -34.49 -12.44 33.94
CA ASP A 25 -34.71 -13.50 32.95
C ASP A 25 -33.59 -13.52 31.88
N GLU A 26 -33.28 -14.70 31.34
CA GLU A 26 -32.28 -14.85 30.28
C GLU A 26 -32.65 -14.03 29.03
N SER A 27 -31.70 -13.20 28.59
CA SER A 27 -31.87 -12.33 27.42
C SER A 27 -32.20 -13.15 26.15
N PRO A 28 -33.14 -12.73 25.30
CA PRO A 28 -33.38 -13.36 23.99
C PRO A 28 -32.13 -13.51 23.12
N VAL A 29 -31.12 -12.64 23.32
CA VAL A 29 -29.82 -12.71 22.65
C VAL A 29 -29.01 -13.91 23.10
N VAL A 30 -29.00 -14.22 24.41
CA VAL A 30 -28.32 -15.39 24.99
C VAL A 30 -28.93 -16.67 24.43
N ASN A 31 -30.26 -16.78 24.44
CA ASN A 31 -30.98 -17.94 23.91
C ASN A 31 -30.65 -18.19 22.42
N ALA A 32 -30.71 -17.14 21.60
CA ALA A 32 -30.36 -17.24 20.18
C ALA A 32 -28.89 -17.63 19.96
N GLY A 33 -27.97 -17.12 20.80
CA GLY A 33 -26.56 -17.45 20.74
C GLY A 33 -26.26 -18.89 21.13
N ILE A 34 -26.85 -19.41 22.20
CA ILE A 34 -26.73 -20.81 22.61
C ILE A 34 -27.21 -21.73 21.48
N GLU A 35 -28.42 -21.51 20.98
CA GLU A 35 -29.01 -22.33 19.91
C GLU A 35 -28.13 -22.31 18.64
N ALA A 36 -27.61 -21.14 18.26
CA ALA A 36 -26.74 -21.02 17.10
C ALA A 36 -25.41 -21.75 17.29
N ILE A 37 -24.76 -21.65 18.45
CA ILE A 37 -23.48 -22.31 18.73
C ILE A 37 -23.66 -23.84 18.81
N GLU A 38 -24.75 -24.33 19.38
CA GLU A 38 -25.12 -25.75 19.36
C GLU A 38 -25.26 -26.27 17.92
N LYS A 39 -26.00 -25.53 17.07
CA LYS A 39 -26.13 -25.87 15.64
C LYS A 39 -24.78 -25.84 14.92
N ILE A 40 -23.92 -24.86 15.23
CA ILE A 40 -22.57 -24.77 14.65
C ILE A 40 -21.75 -26.02 14.99
N GLY A 41 -21.80 -26.47 16.25
CA GLY A 41 -21.06 -27.65 16.73
C GLY A 41 -21.39 -28.94 15.99
N LEU A 42 -22.59 -29.02 15.40
CA LEU A 42 -23.08 -30.16 14.61
C LEU A 42 -22.95 -29.97 13.09
N SER A 43 -22.40 -28.84 12.63
CA SER A 43 -22.37 -28.45 11.22
C SER A 43 -21.01 -28.71 10.54
N GLY A 44 -21.02 -28.82 9.22
CA GLY A 44 -19.83 -29.05 8.40
C GLY A 44 -19.26 -30.48 8.55
N PRO A 45 -17.97 -30.70 8.21
CA PRO A 45 -17.36 -32.03 8.27
C PRO A 45 -17.36 -32.62 9.69
N ALA A 46 -17.58 -33.92 9.83
CA ALA A 46 -17.58 -34.63 11.12
C ALA A 46 -16.29 -34.42 11.92
N ALA A 47 -15.14 -34.36 11.22
CA ALA A 47 -13.83 -34.05 11.79
C ALA A 47 -13.72 -32.65 12.40
N GLN A 48 -14.74 -31.80 12.23
CA GLN A 48 -14.83 -30.46 12.80
C GLN A 48 -16.00 -30.30 13.79
N HIS A 49 -16.78 -31.36 14.06
CA HIS A 49 -17.87 -31.29 15.04
C HIS A 49 -17.35 -31.20 16.47
N PHE A 50 -18.09 -30.51 17.34
CA PHE A 50 -17.82 -30.40 18.77
C PHE A 50 -19.12 -30.37 19.57
N LYS A 51 -19.06 -30.78 20.84
CA LYS A 51 -20.20 -30.72 21.75
C LYS A 51 -20.22 -29.40 22.49
N VAL A 52 -21.41 -28.93 22.85
CA VAL A 52 -21.63 -27.68 23.55
C VAL A 52 -22.29 -27.97 24.90
N GLU A 53 -21.89 -27.24 25.93
CA GLU A 53 -22.53 -27.22 27.25
C GLU A 53 -22.66 -25.76 27.66
N ALA A 54 -23.84 -25.32 28.11
CA ALA A 54 -24.10 -23.94 28.50
C ALA A 54 -24.38 -23.85 30.01
N THR A 55 -23.85 -22.83 30.67
CA THR A 55 -24.10 -22.57 32.10
C THR A 55 -23.90 -21.09 32.46
N ASP A 56 -24.64 -20.64 33.47
CA ASP A 56 -24.43 -19.38 34.19
C ASP A 56 -23.71 -19.58 35.54
N ASP A 57 -23.43 -20.83 35.93
CA ASP A 57 -22.78 -21.17 37.20
C ASP A 57 -21.26 -21.04 37.10
N ALA A 58 -20.73 -19.95 37.65
CA ALA A 58 -19.31 -19.65 37.66
C ALA A 58 -18.45 -20.65 38.48
N SER A 59 -19.06 -21.53 39.29
CA SER A 59 -18.33 -22.60 40.00
C SER A 59 -17.64 -23.61 39.06
N VAL A 60 -17.97 -23.59 37.77
CA VAL A 60 -17.23 -24.34 36.74
C VAL A 60 -15.75 -23.95 36.69
N PHE A 61 -15.42 -22.69 36.95
CA PHE A 61 -14.05 -22.18 36.89
C PHE A 61 -13.19 -22.58 38.09
N THR A 62 -13.80 -22.96 39.23
CA THR A 62 -13.08 -23.49 40.39
C THR A 62 -12.90 -25.01 40.36
N ASN A 63 -13.44 -25.70 39.34
CA ASN A 63 -13.39 -27.15 39.23
C ASN A 63 -12.49 -27.62 38.08
N GLU A 64 -11.23 -27.92 38.40
CA GLU A 64 -10.21 -28.41 37.46
C GLU A 64 -10.68 -29.55 36.55
N THR A 65 -11.42 -30.50 37.12
CA THR A 65 -11.88 -31.69 36.40
C THR A 65 -13.03 -31.38 35.45
N LYS A 66 -13.86 -30.36 35.74
CA LYS A 66 -14.89 -29.88 34.83
C LYS A 66 -14.28 -29.00 33.75
N LEU A 67 -13.50 -28.00 34.14
CA LEU A 67 -12.91 -27.00 33.24
C LEU A 67 -11.96 -27.63 32.22
N GLY A 68 -11.09 -28.55 32.66
CA GLY A 68 -10.11 -29.23 31.81
C GLY A 68 -10.70 -30.17 30.75
N ARG A 69 -12.03 -30.31 30.63
CA ARG A 69 -12.69 -31.10 29.57
C ARG A 69 -13.02 -30.28 28.33
N PHE A 70 -12.96 -28.95 28.43
CA PHE A 70 -13.34 -28.04 27.36
C PHE A 70 -12.12 -27.60 26.55
N ASN A 71 -12.30 -27.47 25.24
CA ASN A 71 -11.30 -26.99 24.29
C ASN A 71 -11.41 -25.48 24.07
N ALA A 72 -12.63 -24.95 24.16
CA ALA A 72 -12.88 -23.53 24.15
C ALA A 72 -13.98 -23.16 25.16
N ILE A 73 -13.91 -21.94 25.66
CA ILE A 73 -14.95 -21.31 26.49
C ILE A 73 -15.45 -20.09 25.72
N VAL A 74 -16.76 -19.97 25.60
CA VAL A 74 -17.45 -18.82 25.01
C VAL A 74 -18.03 -17.98 26.13
N PHE A 75 -17.66 -16.71 26.20
CA PHE A 75 -18.38 -15.73 27.00
C PHE A 75 -19.45 -15.13 26.10
N LEU A 76 -20.69 -15.58 26.29
CA LEU A 76 -21.85 -15.18 25.50
C LEU A 76 -22.64 -14.14 26.29
N THR A 77 -22.39 -12.87 25.99
CA THR A 77 -23.12 -11.70 26.53
C THR A 77 -23.35 -11.75 28.05
N GLY A 78 -22.40 -11.18 28.80
CA GLY A 78 -22.49 -10.92 30.23
C GLY A 78 -21.58 -9.74 30.54
N GLY A 79 -22.03 -8.79 31.36
CA GLY A 79 -21.27 -7.60 31.74
C GLY A 79 -21.22 -7.45 33.25
N GLY A 80 -20.21 -6.71 33.73
CA GLY A 80 -19.96 -6.55 35.17
C GLY A 80 -18.99 -7.60 35.72
N ASP A 81 -18.89 -7.62 37.04
CA ASP A 81 -18.05 -8.53 37.82
C ASP A 81 -18.78 -9.86 37.99
N VAL A 82 -18.47 -10.85 37.16
CA VAL A 82 -19.18 -12.13 37.05
C VAL A 82 -18.37 -13.30 37.60
N LEU A 83 -17.06 -13.13 37.78
CA LEU A 83 -16.16 -14.06 38.42
C LEU A 83 -15.63 -13.48 39.73
N ASP A 84 -15.55 -14.31 40.77
CA ASP A 84 -14.74 -13.98 41.94
C ASP A 84 -13.24 -14.21 41.64
N PRO A 85 -12.32 -13.76 42.52
CA PRO A 85 -10.88 -13.92 42.28
C PRO A 85 -10.40 -15.37 42.13
N GLU A 86 -11.08 -16.35 42.74
CA GLU A 86 -10.70 -17.76 42.61
C GLU A 86 -11.15 -18.33 41.26
N GLN A 87 -12.32 -17.91 40.79
CA GLN A 87 -12.87 -18.26 39.48
C GLN A 87 -12.06 -17.63 38.35
N GLU A 88 -11.65 -16.36 38.49
CA GLU A 88 -10.75 -15.70 37.54
C GLU A 88 -9.43 -16.46 37.43
N ALA A 89 -8.78 -16.75 38.57
CA ALA A 89 -7.54 -17.54 38.59
C ALA A 89 -7.70 -18.95 37.96
N GLY A 90 -8.89 -19.53 38.02
CA GLY A 90 -9.22 -20.78 37.32
C GLY A 90 -9.25 -20.62 35.79
N LEU A 91 -9.84 -19.51 35.31
CA LEU A 91 -9.83 -19.14 33.88
C LEU A 91 -8.40 -18.81 33.40
N GLU A 92 -7.60 -18.11 34.20
CA GLU A 92 -6.16 -17.88 33.94
C GLU A 92 -5.43 -19.20 33.74
N ALA A 93 -5.51 -20.10 34.72
CA ALA A 93 -4.87 -21.41 34.65
C ALA A 93 -5.34 -22.25 33.44
N TYR A 94 -6.60 -22.11 33.03
CA TYR A 94 -7.11 -22.74 31.81
C TYR A 94 -6.46 -22.15 30.54
N MET A 95 -6.30 -20.83 30.47
CA MET A 95 -5.62 -20.19 29.35
C MET A 95 -4.15 -20.56 29.29
N GLU A 96 -3.42 -20.56 30.42
CA GLU A 96 -2.03 -21.00 30.54
C GLU A 96 -1.82 -22.45 30.07
N ALA A 97 -2.79 -23.33 30.38
CA ALA A 97 -2.81 -24.73 29.89
C ALA A 97 -3.06 -24.84 28.37
N GLY A 98 -3.30 -23.71 27.72
CA GLY A 98 -3.51 -23.52 26.30
C GLY A 98 -4.97 -23.58 25.89
N GLY A 99 -5.92 -23.26 26.78
CA GLY A 99 -7.34 -23.14 26.50
C GLY A 99 -7.68 -22.23 25.31
N GLY A 100 -8.88 -22.40 24.76
CA GLY A 100 -9.49 -21.48 23.80
C GLY A 100 -10.50 -20.56 24.49
N PHE A 101 -10.58 -19.31 24.05
CA PHE A 101 -11.56 -18.33 24.52
C PHE A 101 -12.23 -17.63 23.33
N VAL A 102 -13.55 -17.47 23.39
CA VAL A 102 -14.34 -16.67 22.44
C VAL A 102 -15.19 -15.67 23.23
N GLY A 103 -14.90 -14.38 23.09
CA GLY A 103 -15.76 -13.32 23.63
C GLY A 103 -16.73 -12.80 22.55
N ILE A 104 -18.01 -12.70 22.88
CA ILE A 104 -19.04 -12.18 21.96
C ILE A 104 -19.70 -10.94 22.55
N HIS A 105 -19.68 -9.86 21.77
CA HIS A 105 -20.33 -8.58 22.04
C HIS A 105 -20.01 -8.03 23.45
N ASP A 106 -21.00 -8.02 24.34
CA ASP A 106 -20.89 -7.47 25.70
C ASP A 106 -19.98 -8.27 26.63
N ALA A 107 -19.46 -9.43 26.21
CA ALA A 107 -18.34 -10.08 26.90
C ALA A 107 -17.15 -9.13 27.15
N ALA A 108 -16.98 -8.10 26.32
CA ALA A 108 -15.97 -7.07 26.55
C ALA A 108 -16.22 -6.18 27.80
N ARG A 109 -17.40 -6.28 28.41
CA ARG A 109 -17.78 -5.59 29.65
C ARG A 109 -17.69 -6.48 30.90
N ALA A 110 -17.36 -7.76 30.76
CA ALA A 110 -17.15 -8.67 31.89
C ALA A 110 -15.82 -8.37 32.59
N GLU A 111 -15.74 -8.58 33.90
CA GLU A 111 -14.52 -8.36 34.71
C GLU A 111 -13.90 -6.97 34.50
N PRO A 112 -14.65 -5.86 34.67
CA PRO A 112 -14.19 -4.52 34.28
C PRO A 112 -12.98 -4.03 35.08
N TYR A 113 -12.69 -4.66 36.22
CA TYR A 113 -11.57 -4.33 37.10
C TYR A 113 -10.35 -5.24 36.91
N SER A 114 -10.45 -6.28 36.09
CA SER A 114 -9.34 -7.19 35.79
C SER A 114 -8.51 -6.68 34.61
N ASP A 115 -7.22 -6.43 34.87
CA ASP A 115 -6.23 -6.16 33.83
C ASP A 115 -5.95 -7.40 32.97
N TRP A 116 -5.94 -8.58 33.59
CA TRP A 116 -5.69 -9.83 32.88
C TRP A 116 -6.82 -10.13 31.88
N PHE A 117 -8.09 -10.00 32.29
CA PHE A 117 -9.25 -10.19 31.43
C PHE A 117 -9.36 -9.07 30.38
N THR A 118 -8.96 -7.84 30.73
CA THR A 118 -8.83 -6.74 29.76
C THR A 118 -7.85 -7.13 28.66
N GLY A 119 -6.73 -7.74 29.04
CA GLY A 119 -5.87 -8.45 28.12
C GLY A 119 -6.68 -9.47 27.32
N LEU A 120 -7.20 -10.52 27.94
CA LEU A 120 -7.90 -11.63 27.27
C LEU A 120 -8.86 -11.18 26.17
N ILE A 121 -9.69 -10.17 26.43
CA ILE A 121 -10.60 -9.55 25.45
C ILE A 121 -9.83 -8.71 24.42
N GLY A 122 -8.89 -7.89 24.85
CA GLY A 122 -8.02 -7.06 24.00
C GLY A 122 -8.40 -5.58 23.96
N ALA A 123 -9.67 -5.23 24.18
CA ALA A 123 -10.14 -3.85 24.27
C ALA A 123 -11.40 -3.71 25.13
N ARG A 124 -11.55 -2.59 25.82
CA ARG A 124 -12.75 -2.25 26.59
C ARG A 124 -13.65 -1.27 25.85
N PRO A 125 -14.98 -1.46 25.87
CA PRO A 125 -15.89 -0.59 25.17
C PRO A 125 -16.03 0.75 25.89
N ALA A 126 -16.15 1.83 25.13
CA ALA A 126 -16.46 3.16 25.65
C ALA A 126 -17.86 3.15 26.27
N SER A 127 -18.02 3.83 27.42
CA SER A 127 -19.31 3.94 28.12
C SER A 127 -20.40 4.62 27.29
N THR A 128 -20.01 5.45 26.32
CA THR A 128 -20.90 6.17 25.40
C THR A 128 -21.01 5.52 24.02
N SER A 129 -20.70 4.22 23.90
CA SER A 129 -20.94 3.47 22.67
C SER A 129 -22.43 3.52 22.28
N PRO A 130 -22.78 3.58 20.98
CA PRO A 130 -24.16 3.49 20.53
C PRO A 130 -24.84 2.21 21.02
N THR A 131 -26.09 2.34 21.48
CA THR A 131 -26.91 1.20 21.94
C THR A 131 -28.04 0.86 20.97
N ASN A 132 -28.29 1.71 19.97
CA ASN A 132 -29.28 1.45 18.93
C ASN A 132 -28.72 0.54 17.84
N VAL A 133 -29.57 -0.34 17.31
CA VAL A 133 -29.22 -1.20 16.17
C VAL A 133 -29.09 -0.34 14.91
N GLN A 134 -27.96 -0.45 14.22
CA GLN A 134 -27.67 0.31 13.01
C GLN A 134 -27.08 -0.59 11.94
N ARG A 135 -27.47 -0.39 10.68
CA ARG A 135 -26.81 -1.06 9.55
C ARG A 135 -25.47 -0.38 9.26
N ALA A 136 -24.39 -1.15 9.25
CA ALA A 136 -23.06 -0.68 8.87
C ALA A 136 -22.39 -1.66 7.90
N THR A 137 -21.30 -1.24 7.28
CA THR A 137 -20.45 -2.10 6.45
C THR A 137 -19.28 -2.61 7.28
N VAL A 138 -19.13 -3.93 7.37
CA VAL A 138 -17.94 -4.60 7.93
C VAL A 138 -16.97 -4.92 6.80
N GLU A 139 -15.74 -4.44 6.93
CA GLU A 139 -14.62 -4.72 6.05
C GLU A 139 -13.89 -5.97 6.51
N VAL A 140 -13.86 -6.98 5.64
CA VAL A 140 -13.21 -8.27 5.92
C VAL A 140 -11.86 -8.30 5.22
N GLY A 141 -10.89 -7.60 5.83
CA GLY A 141 -9.53 -7.43 5.30
C GLY A 141 -8.65 -8.67 5.39
N ASP A 142 -8.95 -9.57 6.33
CA ASP A 142 -8.34 -10.88 6.43
C ASP A 142 -9.11 -11.92 5.60
N ARG A 143 -8.46 -12.41 4.55
CA ARG A 143 -9.01 -13.41 3.63
C ARG A 143 -8.50 -14.83 3.91
N GLN A 144 -7.71 -15.02 4.97
CA GLN A 144 -7.05 -16.28 5.32
C GLN A 144 -7.66 -16.92 6.56
N HIS A 145 -8.01 -16.13 7.60
CA HIS A 145 -8.51 -16.68 8.85
C HIS A 145 -9.83 -17.46 8.66
N PRO A 146 -10.02 -18.64 9.29
CA PRO A 146 -11.22 -19.47 9.13
C PRO A 146 -12.54 -18.75 9.43
N ALA A 147 -12.52 -17.74 10.30
CA ALA A 147 -13.68 -16.91 10.65
C ALA A 147 -14.08 -15.89 9.56
N THR A 148 -13.23 -15.63 8.57
CA THR A 148 -13.44 -14.50 7.64
C THR A 148 -13.23 -14.85 6.17
N LYS A 149 -12.45 -15.90 5.86
CA LYS A 149 -12.09 -16.29 4.49
C LYS A 149 -13.27 -16.47 3.54
N ASP A 150 -14.40 -16.97 4.05
CA ASP A 150 -15.60 -17.30 3.26
C ASP A 150 -16.65 -16.17 3.28
N LEU A 151 -16.42 -15.08 4.01
CA LEU A 151 -17.35 -13.95 4.11
C LEU A 151 -17.21 -12.99 2.91
N PRO A 152 -18.25 -12.21 2.57
CA PRO A 152 -18.11 -11.08 1.65
C PRO A 152 -16.99 -10.12 2.10
N VAL A 153 -16.22 -9.57 1.15
CA VAL A 153 -15.17 -8.58 1.45
C VAL A 153 -15.72 -7.30 2.09
N GLN A 154 -16.97 -6.96 1.77
CA GLN A 154 -17.78 -5.93 2.41
C GLN A 154 -19.11 -6.54 2.81
N TRP A 155 -19.33 -6.67 4.12
CA TRP A 155 -20.50 -7.30 4.70
C TRP A 155 -21.41 -6.26 5.35
N LYS A 156 -22.54 -5.95 4.69
CA LYS A 156 -23.51 -4.94 5.16
C LYS A 156 -24.55 -5.59 6.08
N ARG A 157 -24.51 -5.27 7.38
CA ARG A 157 -25.36 -5.91 8.38
C ARG A 157 -25.82 -4.96 9.49
N PRO A 158 -26.93 -5.24 10.18
CA PRO A 158 -27.34 -4.54 11.39
C PRO A 158 -26.65 -5.13 12.64
N ASP A 159 -26.20 -4.27 13.55
CA ASP A 159 -25.82 -4.68 14.91
C ASP A 159 -25.83 -3.47 15.85
N GLN A 160 -25.54 -3.69 17.13
CA GLN A 160 -25.13 -2.64 18.07
C GLN A 160 -23.60 -2.53 17.99
N TRP A 161 -23.08 -1.37 17.58
CA TRP A 161 -21.65 -1.21 17.34
C TRP A 161 -20.95 -0.61 18.56
N LEU A 162 -20.11 -1.41 19.21
CA LEU A 162 -19.26 -0.96 20.31
C LEU A 162 -18.11 -0.10 19.80
N ASN A 163 -17.84 1.01 20.49
CA ASN A 163 -16.62 1.79 20.30
C ASN A 163 -15.61 1.42 21.38
N TRP A 164 -14.32 1.53 21.10
CA TRP A 164 -13.25 1.16 22.03
C TRP A 164 -12.64 2.38 22.74
N VAL A 165 -12.37 2.25 24.04
CA VAL A 165 -11.59 3.26 24.79
C VAL A 165 -10.16 3.35 24.25
N LYS A 166 -9.54 2.18 24.02
CA LYS A 166 -8.24 2.03 23.36
C LYS A 166 -8.44 1.13 22.14
N ASN A 167 -8.09 1.63 20.96
CA ASN A 167 -8.10 0.83 19.74
C ASN A 167 -7.01 -0.26 19.82
N PRO A 168 -7.36 -1.56 19.66
CA PRO A 168 -6.42 -2.67 19.81
C PRO A 168 -5.54 -2.93 18.56
N SER A 169 -5.79 -2.25 17.43
CA SER A 169 -5.03 -2.44 16.19
C SER A 169 -3.53 -2.36 16.43
N GLY A 170 -2.81 -3.38 15.94
CA GLY A 170 -1.37 -3.48 16.11
C GLY A 170 -0.90 -4.21 17.36
N GLU A 171 -1.78 -4.47 18.33
CA GLU A 171 -1.55 -5.31 19.52
C GLU A 171 -2.29 -6.66 19.42
N VAL A 172 -3.25 -6.75 18.49
CA VAL A 172 -4.01 -7.97 18.16
C VAL A 172 -4.00 -8.20 16.65
N HIS A 173 -4.35 -9.41 16.23
CA HIS A 173 -4.63 -9.67 14.83
C HIS A 173 -6.07 -9.30 14.45
N THR A 174 -6.25 -8.15 13.79
CA THR A 174 -7.57 -7.68 13.37
C THR A 174 -8.03 -8.42 12.11
N VAL A 175 -9.12 -9.18 12.22
CA VAL A 175 -9.68 -9.96 11.09
C VAL A 175 -10.82 -9.21 10.39
N ALA A 176 -11.50 -8.30 11.09
CA ALA A 176 -12.56 -7.47 10.53
C ALA A 176 -12.65 -6.09 11.21
N ARG A 177 -13.10 -5.08 10.44
CA ARG A 177 -13.32 -3.69 10.90
C ARG A 177 -14.70 -3.20 10.51
N VAL A 178 -15.32 -2.31 11.28
CA VAL A 178 -16.59 -1.67 10.88
C VAL A 178 -16.32 -0.28 10.31
N ARG A 179 -16.97 0.07 9.20
CA ARG A 179 -16.78 1.35 8.51
C ARG A 179 -17.70 2.43 9.09
N GLU A 180 -17.14 3.33 9.89
CA GLU A 180 -17.88 4.41 10.54
C GLU A 180 -18.61 5.39 9.61
N SER A 181 -18.14 5.59 8.39
CA SER A 181 -18.83 6.46 7.42
C SER A 181 -20.17 5.90 6.93
N THR A 182 -20.55 4.69 7.35
CA THR A 182 -21.79 4.01 6.93
C THR A 182 -22.88 3.98 8.00
N TYR A 183 -22.62 4.53 9.20
CA TYR A 183 -23.58 4.61 10.30
C TYR A 183 -23.29 5.81 11.21
N GLN A 184 -23.96 5.93 12.36
CA GLN A 184 -23.77 7.01 13.33
C GLN A 184 -23.04 6.46 14.58
N PRO A 185 -21.69 6.57 14.64
CA PRO A 185 -20.89 5.98 15.71
C PRO A 185 -20.93 6.76 17.05
N GLY A 186 -21.55 7.94 17.08
CA GLY A 186 -21.62 8.77 18.28
C GLY A 186 -20.29 9.45 18.65
N ALA A 187 -20.22 9.97 19.88
CA ALA A 187 -19.11 10.83 20.32
C ALA A 187 -17.80 10.06 20.60
N SER A 188 -17.87 8.77 20.91
CA SER A 188 -16.73 7.91 21.25
C SER A 188 -16.14 7.17 20.05
N LYS A 189 -16.48 7.58 18.83
CA LYS A 189 -16.05 6.95 17.58
C LYS A 189 -14.53 6.73 17.50
N ASN A 190 -14.11 5.60 16.95
CA ASN A 190 -12.71 5.22 16.75
C ASN A 190 -12.11 5.77 15.44
N GLY A 191 -12.96 6.14 14.46
CA GLY A 191 -12.55 6.65 13.16
C GLY A 191 -12.46 5.57 12.09
N TRP A 192 -11.54 5.75 11.13
CA TRP A 192 -11.39 4.82 9.99
C TRP A 192 -10.88 3.44 10.42
N ASP A 193 -10.09 3.38 11.49
CA ASP A 193 -9.58 2.14 12.06
C ASP A 193 -10.45 1.76 13.26
N HIS A 194 -11.48 0.97 12.98
CA HIS A 194 -12.42 0.48 13.99
C HIS A 194 -12.49 -1.05 13.92
N PRO A 195 -11.56 -1.77 14.60
CA PRO A 195 -11.61 -3.22 14.74
C PRO A 195 -12.95 -3.68 15.31
N VAL A 196 -13.54 -4.72 14.73
CA VAL A 196 -14.78 -5.32 15.26
C VAL A 196 -14.63 -6.81 15.51
N SER A 197 -13.60 -7.44 14.96
CA SER A 197 -13.22 -8.80 15.35
C SER A 197 -11.72 -8.99 15.24
N TRP A 198 -11.15 -9.70 16.19
CA TRP A 198 -9.72 -9.97 16.25
C TRP A 198 -9.41 -11.27 16.97
N CYS A 199 -8.19 -11.73 16.77
CA CYS A 199 -7.65 -12.88 17.48
C CYS A 199 -6.22 -12.64 17.94
N ARG A 200 -5.77 -13.43 18.91
CA ARG A 200 -4.39 -13.45 19.40
C ARG A 200 -4.11 -14.72 20.19
N ASP A 201 -2.86 -15.18 20.15
CA ASP A 201 -2.39 -16.06 21.22
C ASP A 201 -2.23 -15.21 22.49
N TYR A 202 -2.78 -15.66 23.60
CA TYR A 202 -2.72 -14.94 24.87
C TYR A 202 -2.53 -15.91 26.01
N ASP A 203 -1.49 -15.64 26.80
CA ASP A 203 -1.16 -16.36 28.03
C ASP A 203 -1.16 -17.88 27.85
N GLY A 204 -0.43 -18.35 26.83
CA GLY A 204 -0.37 -19.78 26.44
C GLY A 204 -1.57 -20.30 25.64
N GLY A 205 -2.72 -19.62 25.69
CA GLY A 205 -3.97 -19.98 25.01
C GLY A 205 -4.26 -19.20 23.73
N ARG A 206 -5.49 -19.36 23.22
CA ARG A 206 -6.00 -18.70 21.99
C ARG A 206 -7.24 -17.90 22.33
N SER A 207 -7.21 -16.59 22.09
CA SER A 207 -8.35 -15.70 22.29
C SER A 207 -8.87 -15.18 20.97
N PHE A 208 -10.18 -15.32 20.76
CA PHE A 208 -10.92 -14.67 19.68
C PHE A 208 -11.97 -13.75 20.31
N TYR A 209 -12.13 -12.56 19.75
CA TYR A 209 -13.20 -11.65 20.15
C TYR A 209 -13.94 -11.13 18.92
N THR A 210 -15.27 -11.03 19.03
CA THR A 210 -16.09 -10.28 18.09
C THR A 210 -17.02 -9.33 18.82
N GLY A 211 -17.01 -8.06 18.43
CA GLY A 211 -17.95 -7.04 18.91
C GLY A 211 -19.34 -7.15 18.29
N MET A 212 -19.54 -8.12 17.40
CA MET A 212 -20.82 -8.45 16.77
C MET A 212 -21.63 -9.45 17.61
N GLY A 213 -22.92 -9.57 17.31
CA GLY A 213 -23.83 -10.50 18.00
C GLY A 213 -24.62 -9.86 19.14
N GLY A 214 -24.82 -8.54 19.10
CA GLY A 214 -25.61 -7.80 20.11
C GLY A 214 -27.12 -7.92 19.94
N THR A 215 -27.58 -8.58 18.86
CA THR A 215 -29.00 -8.80 18.61
C THR A 215 -29.30 -10.30 18.44
N ALA A 216 -30.49 -10.73 18.84
CA ALA A 216 -30.93 -12.11 18.61
C ALA A 216 -30.95 -12.46 17.10
N SER A 217 -31.36 -11.51 16.26
CA SER A 217 -31.40 -11.67 14.80
C SER A 217 -30.04 -11.82 14.13
N ALA A 218 -28.94 -11.41 14.78
CA ALA A 218 -27.60 -11.62 14.24
C ALA A 218 -27.33 -13.12 14.03
N TYR A 219 -27.81 -13.96 14.96
CA TYR A 219 -27.60 -15.40 14.95
C TYR A 219 -28.42 -16.14 13.87
N ASP A 220 -29.41 -15.46 13.27
CA ASP A 220 -30.14 -15.95 12.09
C ASP A 220 -29.34 -15.76 10.79
N GLU A 221 -28.35 -14.87 10.77
CA GLU A 221 -27.51 -14.60 9.60
C GLU A 221 -26.55 -15.77 9.32
N THR A 222 -26.59 -16.31 8.10
CA THR A 222 -25.67 -17.38 7.67
C THR A 222 -24.21 -16.95 7.77
N ASP A 223 -23.89 -15.74 7.35
CA ASP A 223 -22.52 -15.20 7.37
C ASP A 223 -22.01 -15.02 8.81
N PHE A 224 -22.85 -14.58 9.75
CA PHE A 224 -22.43 -14.47 11.15
C PHE A 224 -22.21 -15.84 11.79
N ARG A 225 -23.07 -16.84 11.51
CA ARG A 225 -22.82 -18.22 11.96
C ARG A 225 -21.54 -18.80 11.36
N ALA A 226 -21.22 -18.50 10.10
CA ALA A 226 -19.95 -18.89 9.50
C ALA A 226 -18.75 -18.23 10.19
N HIS A 227 -18.87 -16.94 10.55
CA HIS A 227 -17.85 -16.22 11.32
C HIS A 227 -17.58 -16.87 12.68
N LEU A 228 -18.63 -17.07 13.48
CA LEU A 228 -18.53 -17.74 14.79
C LEU A 228 -17.98 -19.16 14.66
N ARG A 229 -18.39 -19.89 13.63
CA ARG A 229 -17.89 -21.23 13.35
C ARG A 229 -16.38 -21.24 13.15
N GLY A 230 -15.84 -20.34 12.32
CA GLY A 230 -14.40 -20.27 12.10
C GLY A 230 -13.62 -19.91 13.37
N ALA A 231 -14.14 -18.99 14.18
CA ALA A 231 -13.56 -18.65 15.49
C ALA A 231 -13.51 -19.86 16.43
N LEU A 232 -14.63 -20.58 16.57
CA LEU A 232 -14.75 -21.76 17.43
C LEU A 232 -13.85 -22.91 16.99
N LEU A 233 -13.69 -23.13 15.69
CA LEU A 233 -12.76 -24.15 15.20
C LEU A 233 -11.33 -23.86 15.60
N TRP A 234 -10.88 -22.61 15.44
CA TRP A 234 -9.50 -22.23 15.74
C TRP A 234 -9.23 -22.29 17.25
N THR A 235 -10.11 -21.69 18.08
CA THR A 235 -9.94 -21.68 19.53
C THR A 235 -9.97 -23.10 20.12
N SER A 236 -10.83 -23.97 19.56
CA SER A 236 -10.93 -25.39 19.93
C SER A 236 -9.82 -26.28 19.36
N ARG A 237 -8.82 -25.72 18.67
CA ARG A 237 -7.70 -26.44 18.04
C ARG A 237 -8.10 -27.44 16.96
N LEU A 238 -9.24 -27.23 16.29
CA LEU A 238 -9.68 -28.07 15.17
C LEU A 238 -9.07 -27.65 13.83
N VAL A 239 -8.61 -26.40 13.73
CA VAL A 239 -7.90 -25.85 12.57
C VAL A 239 -6.80 -24.89 13.03
N GLN A 240 -5.84 -24.63 12.16
CA GLN A 240 -4.83 -23.58 12.37
C GLN A 240 -5.30 -22.25 11.80
N ALA A 241 -4.85 -21.15 12.39
CA ALA A 241 -4.99 -19.80 11.85
C ALA A 241 -3.79 -18.94 12.26
N ASP A 242 -3.46 -17.95 11.44
CA ASP A 242 -2.51 -16.90 11.83
C ASP A 242 -3.27 -15.83 12.61
N CYS A 243 -2.82 -15.55 13.84
CA CYS A 243 -3.37 -14.53 14.71
C CYS A 243 -2.30 -13.54 15.18
N LYS A 244 -1.32 -13.29 14.31
CA LYS A 244 -0.12 -12.49 14.58
C LYS A 244 0.26 -11.54 13.45
N ALA A 245 -0.22 -11.78 12.24
CA ALA A 245 0.20 -11.03 11.06
C ALA A 245 0.07 -9.50 11.15
N THR A 246 -0.85 -8.95 11.95
CA THR A 246 -1.00 -7.48 12.13
C THR A 246 -0.50 -6.99 13.49
N ILE A 247 0.26 -7.79 14.24
CA ILE A 247 0.87 -7.38 15.50
C ILE A 247 2.21 -6.69 15.17
N ASN A 248 2.37 -5.44 15.59
CA ASN A 248 3.54 -4.64 15.19
C ASN A 248 4.86 -5.19 15.73
N ALA A 249 4.83 -5.73 16.95
CA ALA A 249 6.02 -6.26 17.63
C ALA A 249 6.60 -7.51 16.94
N ASP A 250 5.83 -8.15 16.05
CA ASP A 250 6.26 -9.32 15.30
C ASP A 250 7.07 -8.96 14.06
N TYR A 251 7.39 -7.68 13.83
CA TYR A 251 8.21 -7.23 12.72
C TYR A 251 9.51 -6.57 13.19
N LYS A 252 10.58 -6.79 12.42
CA LYS A 252 11.89 -6.21 12.67
C LYS A 252 12.41 -5.51 11.42
N ALA A 253 12.76 -4.23 11.55
CA ALA A 253 13.42 -3.46 10.51
C ALA A 253 14.92 -3.30 10.85
N GLU A 254 15.79 -3.65 9.90
CA GLU A 254 17.25 -3.62 10.07
C GLU A 254 17.90 -2.83 8.95
N ARG A 255 18.83 -1.94 9.30
CA ARG A 255 19.67 -1.22 8.34
C ARG A 255 20.73 -2.17 7.80
N LEU A 256 20.85 -2.26 6.47
CA LEU A 256 21.80 -3.15 5.78
C LEU A 256 23.08 -2.44 5.35
N THR A 257 23.04 -1.14 5.11
CA THR A 257 24.18 -0.37 4.58
C THR A 257 24.88 0.43 5.67
N GLN A 258 26.18 0.63 5.52
CA GLN A 258 26.88 1.62 6.34
C GLN A 258 26.47 3.05 5.94
N PRO A 259 26.61 4.04 6.84
CA PRO A 259 26.42 5.45 6.49
C PRO A 259 27.37 5.93 5.39
N ASN A 260 26.84 6.72 4.44
CA ASN A 260 27.70 7.50 3.54
C ASN A 260 28.69 8.34 4.35
N GLN A 261 29.92 8.42 3.87
CA GLN A 261 30.97 9.28 4.42
C GLN A 261 31.19 10.48 3.49
N PRO A 262 31.67 11.63 3.99
CA PRO A 262 31.97 12.79 3.13
C PRO A 262 32.91 12.42 1.98
N GLY A 263 32.50 12.73 0.74
CA GLY A 263 33.20 12.41 -0.50
C GLY A 263 33.14 10.94 -0.92
N GLN A 264 32.42 10.08 -0.18
CA GLN A 264 32.34 8.64 -0.43
C GLN A 264 30.89 8.15 -0.42
N ASN A 265 30.39 7.84 -1.61
CA ASN A 265 29.05 7.33 -1.88
C ASN A 265 29.08 5.84 -2.29
N ASP A 266 30.04 5.07 -1.79
CA ASP A 266 30.23 3.65 -2.17
C ASP A 266 29.33 2.67 -1.41
N GLN A 267 28.55 3.16 -0.43
CA GLN A 267 27.60 2.36 0.34
C GLN A 267 26.15 2.51 -0.14
N ILE A 268 25.64 3.73 -0.27
CA ILE A 268 24.22 3.96 -0.63
C ILE A 268 24.00 5.16 -1.56
N GLY A 269 24.94 6.12 -1.58
CA GLY A 269 24.83 7.31 -2.44
C GLY A 269 23.59 8.13 -2.10
N GLU A 270 23.05 8.84 -3.10
CA GLU A 270 21.74 9.50 -3.02
C GLU A 270 20.65 8.53 -3.51
N PRO A 271 19.99 7.76 -2.63
CA PRO A 271 19.26 6.56 -3.01
C PRO A 271 18.08 6.88 -3.93
N HIS A 272 17.81 6.07 -4.96
CA HIS A 272 16.65 6.25 -5.82
C HIS A 272 15.90 4.94 -6.08
N GLY A 273 16.35 4.08 -6.99
CA GLY A 273 15.68 2.83 -7.33
C GLY A 273 16.35 1.60 -6.69
N LEU A 274 15.58 0.54 -6.47
CA LEU A 274 16.09 -0.79 -6.09
C LEU A 274 15.40 -1.94 -6.84
N VAL A 275 16.11 -3.04 -6.97
CA VAL A 275 15.63 -4.32 -7.50
C VAL A 275 16.24 -5.48 -6.72
N THR A 276 15.49 -6.57 -6.55
CA THR A 276 15.93 -7.81 -5.92
C THR A 276 16.13 -8.90 -6.97
N ALA A 277 17.27 -9.59 -6.93
CA ALA A 277 17.59 -10.72 -7.81
C ALA A 277 17.10 -12.06 -7.24
N PRO A 278 16.85 -13.07 -8.09
CA PRO A 278 16.40 -14.40 -7.63
C PRO A 278 17.36 -15.09 -6.66
N ASP A 279 18.68 -14.86 -6.79
CA ASP A 279 19.70 -15.37 -5.88
C ASP A 279 19.79 -14.66 -4.52
N GLY A 280 18.95 -13.65 -4.31
CA GLY A 280 18.86 -12.85 -3.08
C GLY A 280 19.64 -11.54 -3.10
N ARG A 281 20.50 -11.28 -4.10
CA ARG A 281 21.20 -9.99 -4.19
C ARG A 281 20.20 -8.84 -4.33
N VAL A 282 20.55 -7.68 -3.77
CA VAL A 282 19.77 -6.45 -3.92
C VAL A 282 20.61 -5.41 -4.63
N LEU A 283 20.16 -4.96 -5.80
CA LEU A 283 20.82 -3.90 -6.55
C LEU A 283 20.06 -2.60 -6.33
N TYR A 284 20.78 -1.51 -6.16
CA TYR A 284 20.18 -0.18 -6.00
C TYR A 284 21.10 0.90 -6.55
N ILE A 285 20.55 2.10 -6.71
CA ILE A 285 21.23 3.21 -7.39
C ILE A 285 21.27 4.49 -6.54
N GLY A 286 22.38 5.20 -6.70
CA GLY A 286 22.52 6.61 -6.33
C GLY A 286 22.15 7.51 -7.52
N ARG A 287 21.28 8.50 -7.33
CA ARG A 287 20.82 9.42 -8.39
C ARG A 287 21.94 10.28 -8.95
N GLY A 288 22.88 10.65 -8.09
CA GLY A 288 24.13 11.32 -8.45
C GLY A 288 24.28 12.76 -7.98
N GLY A 289 23.39 13.23 -7.12
CA GLY A 289 23.67 14.37 -6.23
C GLY A 289 24.78 14.03 -5.25
N ALA A 290 25.63 15.02 -4.99
CA ALA A 290 26.77 14.84 -4.10
C ALA A 290 26.39 15.19 -2.65
N ASP A 291 27.22 14.75 -1.70
CA ASP A 291 27.09 15.18 -0.32
C ASP A 291 27.50 16.68 -0.17
N SER A 292 27.19 17.26 0.99
CA SER A 292 27.39 18.69 1.26
C SER A 292 28.86 19.17 1.19
N SER A 293 29.85 18.28 1.14
CA SER A 293 31.26 18.64 0.98
C SER A 293 31.66 18.95 -0.46
N GLN A 294 30.82 18.58 -1.44
CA GLN A 294 31.11 18.77 -2.86
C GLN A 294 30.38 19.99 -3.43
N PRO A 295 30.98 20.73 -4.38
CA PRO A 295 30.35 21.90 -4.96
C PRO A 295 29.15 21.54 -5.84
N VAL A 296 28.12 22.37 -5.77
CA VAL A 296 26.98 22.35 -6.70
C VAL A 296 27.19 23.44 -7.75
N ILE A 297 27.26 23.05 -9.02
CA ILE A 297 27.50 23.97 -10.14
C ILE A 297 26.16 24.26 -10.84
N THR A 298 25.69 25.51 -10.75
CA THR A 298 24.41 25.96 -11.31
C THR A 298 24.54 26.89 -12.52
N ASP A 299 25.72 27.44 -12.79
CA ASP A 299 25.98 28.34 -13.92
C ASP A 299 26.05 27.57 -15.25
N TRP A 300 25.12 27.86 -16.16
CA TRP A 300 25.03 27.26 -17.49
C TRP A 300 26.25 27.52 -18.39
N ASN A 301 27.06 28.55 -18.12
CA ASN A 301 28.29 28.79 -18.86
C ASN A 301 29.41 27.81 -18.46
N ASN A 302 29.32 27.22 -17.28
CA ASN A 302 30.28 26.21 -16.81
C ASN A 302 30.03 24.87 -17.53
N PRO A 303 31.05 24.21 -18.12
CA PRO A 303 30.89 22.91 -18.74
C PRO A 303 30.45 21.81 -17.78
N ASP A 304 30.77 21.92 -16.48
CA ASP A 304 30.43 20.94 -15.45
C ASP A 304 29.08 21.23 -14.74
N VAL A 305 28.24 22.13 -15.29
CA VAL A 305 26.90 22.41 -14.75
C VAL A 305 26.10 21.11 -14.54
N GLY A 306 25.57 20.94 -13.34
CA GLY A 306 24.76 19.77 -12.96
C GLY A 306 25.49 18.41 -13.00
N LYS A 307 26.81 18.38 -13.20
CA LYS A 307 27.57 17.13 -13.33
C LYS A 307 27.59 16.35 -12.02
N GLY A 308 27.03 15.15 -12.06
CA GLY A 308 26.94 14.21 -10.95
C GLY A 308 27.48 12.83 -11.32
N LYS A 309 27.55 11.96 -10.31
CA LYS A 309 28.01 10.59 -10.44
C LYS A 309 26.89 9.66 -10.00
N GLY A 310 26.19 9.00 -10.93
CA GLY A 310 25.14 8.04 -10.61
C GLY A 310 25.76 6.68 -10.28
N GLU A 311 25.76 6.29 -9.01
CA GLU A 311 26.35 5.04 -8.54
C GLU A 311 25.39 3.84 -8.67
N ILE A 312 25.95 2.66 -8.92
CA ILE A 312 25.24 1.37 -8.90
C ILE A 312 25.89 0.50 -7.83
N HIS A 313 25.09 -0.07 -6.95
CA HIS A 313 25.54 -0.89 -5.83
C HIS A 313 24.88 -2.27 -5.84
N VAL A 314 25.56 -3.25 -5.27
CA VAL A 314 25.05 -4.60 -5.02
C VAL A 314 25.23 -4.92 -3.54
N TYR A 315 24.15 -5.24 -2.84
CA TYR A 315 24.18 -5.85 -1.52
C TYR A 315 24.02 -7.36 -1.66
N ASP A 316 24.97 -8.11 -1.09
CA ASP A 316 24.92 -9.56 -1.01
C ASP A 316 24.46 -10.01 0.40
N PRO A 317 23.26 -10.60 0.55
CA PRO A 317 22.77 -11.04 1.84
C PRO A 317 23.58 -12.20 2.43
N LYS A 318 24.35 -12.95 1.63
CA LYS A 318 25.17 -14.08 2.12
C LYS A 318 26.39 -13.59 2.88
N THR A 319 27.01 -12.52 2.41
CA THR A 319 28.21 -11.93 3.03
C THR A 319 27.90 -10.71 3.89
N GLY A 320 26.72 -10.11 3.73
CA GLY A 320 26.33 -8.85 4.37
C GLY A 320 27.12 -7.64 3.87
N LYS A 321 27.74 -7.73 2.69
CA LYS A 321 28.61 -6.68 2.12
C LYS A 321 27.94 -5.93 0.98
N VAL A 322 28.33 -4.67 0.84
CA VAL A 322 27.98 -3.81 -0.30
C VAL A 322 29.19 -3.71 -1.24
N THR A 323 28.95 -3.89 -2.52
CA THR A 323 29.90 -3.64 -3.61
C THR A 323 29.42 -2.44 -4.43
N LEU A 324 30.27 -1.42 -4.59
CA LEU A 324 30.09 -0.41 -5.63
C LEU A 324 30.37 -1.06 -7.00
N ALA A 325 29.32 -1.37 -7.76
CA ALA A 325 29.42 -2.10 -9.02
C ALA A 325 29.98 -1.23 -10.15
N GLY A 326 29.61 0.04 -10.17
CA GLY A 326 30.02 1.00 -11.20
C GLY A 326 29.42 2.38 -10.95
N ALA A 327 29.75 3.34 -11.81
CA ALA A 327 29.17 4.66 -11.76
C ALA A 327 29.14 5.33 -13.14
N LEU A 328 28.06 6.06 -13.42
CA LEU A 328 27.83 6.81 -14.66
C LEU A 328 28.00 8.31 -14.41
N THR A 329 28.54 9.05 -15.39
CA THR A 329 28.52 10.53 -15.34
C THR A 329 27.16 11.03 -15.83
N VAL A 330 26.40 11.66 -14.95
CA VAL A 330 24.99 12.05 -15.17
C VAL A 330 24.78 13.53 -14.95
N PHE A 331 23.71 14.08 -15.53
CA PHE A 331 23.21 15.41 -15.17
C PHE A 331 22.27 15.24 -13.97
N GLY A 332 22.74 15.47 -12.75
CA GLY A 332 21.96 15.22 -11.53
C GLY A 332 22.39 16.02 -10.29
N ASN A 333 23.52 16.73 -10.33
CA ASN A 333 24.06 17.49 -9.19
C ASN A 333 23.96 19.01 -9.41
N LYS A 334 22.73 19.54 -9.55
CA LYS A 334 22.43 20.98 -9.62
C LYS A 334 21.79 21.52 -8.33
N GLY A 335 21.75 20.69 -7.28
CA GLY A 335 21.23 21.02 -5.96
C GLY A 335 19.70 21.14 -5.89
N GLY A 336 19.22 21.57 -4.73
CA GLY A 336 17.80 21.88 -4.48
C GLY A 336 17.46 23.36 -4.70
N GLY A 337 16.23 23.74 -4.31
CA GLY A 337 15.72 25.11 -4.41
C GLY A 337 14.57 25.28 -5.41
N ASP A 338 14.45 26.46 -5.98
CA ASP A 338 13.42 26.81 -6.96
C ASP A 338 13.56 26.01 -8.26
N GLU A 339 12.47 25.87 -9.02
CA GLU A 339 12.40 24.97 -10.18
C GLU A 339 13.36 25.30 -11.31
N LEU A 340 13.79 26.57 -11.45
CA LEU A 340 14.80 26.98 -12.43
C LEU A 340 16.25 26.68 -11.96
N ILE A 341 16.42 26.34 -10.67
CA ILE A 341 17.71 26.08 -10.04
C ILE A 341 17.90 24.58 -9.82
N LYS A 342 16.93 23.88 -9.24
CA LYS A 342 17.05 22.45 -8.90
C LYS A 342 17.00 21.51 -10.12
N VAL A 343 17.39 20.25 -9.91
CA VAL A 343 17.31 19.20 -10.94
C VAL A 343 16.90 17.85 -10.33
N GLU A 344 15.93 17.18 -10.96
CA GLU A 344 15.51 15.81 -10.60
C GLU A 344 16.09 14.73 -11.54
N GLU A 345 16.79 15.14 -12.60
CA GLU A 345 17.52 14.24 -13.49
C GLU A 345 18.65 13.49 -12.76
N GLY A 346 19.19 12.45 -13.38
CA GLY A 346 20.30 11.66 -12.84
C GLY A 346 20.20 10.22 -13.27
N LEU A 347 20.62 9.30 -12.40
CA LEU A 347 20.33 7.87 -12.51
C LEU A 347 19.04 7.55 -11.73
N LEU A 348 17.97 7.17 -12.43
CA LEU A 348 16.61 7.21 -11.88
C LEU A 348 15.92 5.86 -11.76
N GLY A 349 16.20 4.95 -12.69
CA GLY A 349 15.61 3.62 -12.71
C GLY A 349 16.65 2.54 -12.82
N ILE A 350 16.41 1.42 -12.14
CA ILE A 350 17.13 0.16 -12.28
C ILE A 350 16.15 -1.00 -12.41
N GLU A 351 16.44 -1.93 -13.32
CA GLU A 351 15.86 -3.27 -13.34
C GLU A 351 16.90 -4.28 -13.81
N ILE A 352 16.68 -5.56 -13.52
CA ILE A 352 17.48 -6.67 -14.05
C ILE A 352 16.66 -7.47 -15.05
N ASP A 353 17.33 -8.11 -16.01
CA ASP A 353 16.66 -8.98 -16.97
C ASP A 353 15.95 -10.16 -16.26
N PRO A 354 14.81 -10.67 -16.77
CA PRO A 354 14.21 -11.88 -16.23
C PRO A 354 15.15 -13.10 -16.19
N ASN A 355 16.18 -13.14 -17.04
CA ASN A 355 17.24 -14.15 -17.07
C ASN A 355 18.57 -13.65 -16.46
N PHE A 356 18.50 -12.74 -15.48
CA PHE A 356 19.67 -12.09 -14.88
C PHE A 356 20.75 -13.07 -14.40
N GLU A 357 20.36 -14.20 -13.81
CA GLU A 357 21.33 -15.21 -13.31
C GLU A 357 22.12 -15.89 -14.45
N GLN A 358 21.65 -15.79 -15.69
CA GLN A 358 22.31 -16.34 -16.86
C GLN A 358 23.10 -15.29 -17.64
N ASN A 359 22.58 -14.06 -17.77
CA ASN A 359 23.14 -13.04 -18.65
C ASN A 359 23.78 -11.84 -17.93
N GLY A 360 23.51 -11.65 -16.64
CA GLY A 360 23.97 -10.50 -15.86
C GLY A 360 23.44 -9.15 -16.35
N TRP A 361 22.36 -9.11 -17.14
CA TRP A 361 21.90 -7.88 -17.75
C TRP A 361 21.16 -6.96 -16.76
N VAL A 362 21.57 -5.70 -16.75
CA VAL A 362 21.01 -4.62 -15.92
C VAL A 362 20.54 -3.48 -16.82
N TYR A 363 19.32 -3.00 -16.60
CA TYR A 363 18.69 -1.91 -17.34
C TYR A 363 18.67 -0.66 -16.46
N LEU A 364 19.16 0.45 -17.00
CA LEU A 364 19.27 1.73 -16.30
C LEU A 364 18.53 2.83 -17.08
N HIS A 365 17.69 3.60 -16.37
CA HIS A 365 17.04 4.81 -16.88
C HIS A 365 17.76 6.03 -16.31
N TYR A 366 18.36 6.85 -17.18
CA TYR A 366 19.20 7.97 -16.74
C TYR A 366 19.40 9.08 -17.78
N THR A 367 19.96 10.20 -17.30
CA THR A 367 20.25 11.41 -18.09
C THR A 367 21.76 11.63 -18.14
N PRO A 368 22.46 11.23 -19.22
CA PRO A 368 23.90 11.43 -19.34
C PRO A 368 24.27 12.90 -19.42
N HIS A 369 25.29 13.30 -18.65
CA HIS A 369 25.78 14.68 -18.65
C HIS A 369 26.30 15.11 -20.03
N SER A 370 26.91 14.18 -20.77
CA SER A 370 27.48 14.46 -22.09
C SER A 370 26.44 14.78 -23.18
N GLN A 371 25.14 14.58 -22.92
CA GLN A 371 24.05 14.83 -23.87
C GLN A 371 23.20 16.04 -23.49
N ILE A 372 23.72 16.95 -22.65
CA ILE A 372 23.05 18.23 -22.39
C ILE A 372 23.43 19.25 -23.46
N ASN A 373 22.45 20.04 -23.88
CA ASN A 373 22.66 21.27 -24.63
C ASN A 373 22.49 22.46 -23.67
N ARG A 374 23.58 23.15 -23.37
CA ARG A 374 23.60 24.27 -22.40
C ARG A 374 22.95 25.55 -22.93
N ASP A 375 22.87 25.74 -24.24
CA ASP A 375 22.23 26.93 -24.84
C ASP A 375 20.70 26.78 -24.88
N THR A 376 20.22 25.65 -25.40
CA THR A 376 18.77 25.38 -25.44
C THR A 376 18.22 24.86 -24.11
N GLN A 377 19.10 24.48 -23.18
CA GLN A 377 18.78 23.84 -21.91
C GLN A 377 17.87 22.63 -22.13
N MET A 378 18.31 21.75 -23.04
CA MET A 378 17.69 20.47 -23.35
C MET A 378 18.64 19.33 -23.00
N ALA A 379 18.11 18.14 -22.75
CA ALA A 379 18.90 16.91 -22.55
C ALA A 379 18.24 15.71 -23.26
N GLU A 380 18.98 14.61 -23.30
CA GLU A 380 18.48 13.30 -23.69
C GLU A 380 18.34 12.41 -22.45
N ARG A 381 17.15 11.84 -22.23
CA ARG A 381 16.98 10.70 -21.31
C ARG A 381 17.13 9.41 -22.10
N ARG A 382 17.69 8.37 -21.46
CA ARG A 382 17.84 7.05 -22.06
C ARG A 382 17.51 5.91 -21.11
N VAL A 383 17.02 4.82 -21.68
CA VAL A 383 17.03 3.48 -21.08
C VAL A 383 18.10 2.68 -21.79
N SER A 384 19.07 2.19 -21.05
CA SER A 384 20.20 1.42 -21.59
C SER A 384 20.43 0.15 -20.80
N ARG A 385 20.91 -0.89 -21.48
CA ARG A 385 21.29 -2.17 -20.90
C ARG A 385 22.81 -2.24 -20.75
N PHE A 386 23.26 -2.79 -19.63
CA PHE A 386 24.65 -3.09 -19.30
C PHE A 386 24.76 -4.56 -18.85
N THR A 387 25.99 -5.06 -18.73
CA THR A 387 26.30 -6.40 -18.23
C THR A 387 27.04 -6.31 -16.91
N LEU A 388 26.54 -6.99 -15.89
CA LEU A 388 27.17 -7.18 -14.60
C LEU A 388 27.92 -8.52 -14.60
N ASP A 389 29.19 -8.50 -14.24
CA ASP A 389 29.93 -9.71 -13.92
C ASP A 389 29.41 -10.29 -12.61
N LEU A 390 28.68 -11.40 -12.68
CA LEU A 390 28.02 -12.02 -11.53
C LEU A 390 29.01 -12.62 -10.51
N ALA A 391 30.28 -12.84 -10.87
CA ALA A 391 31.30 -13.35 -9.96
C ALA A 391 31.97 -12.25 -9.14
N THR A 392 32.01 -11.02 -9.67
CA THR A 392 32.70 -9.89 -9.04
C THR A 392 31.78 -8.76 -8.58
N ASP A 393 30.50 -8.81 -8.98
CA ASP A 393 29.51 -7.75 -8.83
C ASP A 393 29.96 -6.41 -9.44
N LYS A 394 30.69 -6.45 -10.56
CA LYS A 394 31.16 -5.26 -11.29
C LYS A 394 30.42 -5.08 -12.60
N LEU A 395 30.01 -3.84 -12.87
CA LEU A 395 29.29 -3.48 -14.08
C LEU A 395 30.29 -3.10 -15.19
N ASP A 396 30.22 -3.80 -16.33
CA ASP A 396 30.98 -3.42 -17.51
C ASP A 396 30.31 -2.23 -18.21
N LEU A 397 30.84 -1.03 -17.97
CA LEU A 397 30.32 0.21 -18.58
C LEU A 397 30.49 0.24 -20.11
N SER A 398 31.42 -0.53 -20.68
CA SER A 398 31.63 -0.60 -22.12
C SER A 398 30.60 -1.46 -22.85
N SER A 399 29.85 -2.28 -22.09
CA SER A 399 28.79 -3.15 -22.62
C SER A 399 27.47 -2.44 -22.95
N GLU A 400 27.42 -1.09 -22.82
CA GLU A 400 26.20 -0.30 -23.01
C GLU A 400 25.50 -0.61 -24.34
N LYS A 401 24.20 -0.89 -24.25
CA LYS A 401 23.26 -0.84 -25.36
C LYS A 401 22.17 0.16 -25.06
N VAL A 402 22.03 1.21 -25.86
CA VAL A 402 20.97 2.20 -25.72
C VAL A 402 19.71 1.68 -26.41
N LEU A 403 18.65 1.37 -25.63
CA LEU A 403 17.40 0.82 -26.15
C LEU A 403 16.45 1.93 -26.61
N LEU A 404 16.25 2.92 -25.76
CA LEU A 404 15.27 3.98 -25.98
C LEU A 404 15.86 5.30 -25.50
N LYS A 405 15.62 6.37 -26.27
CA LYS A 405 16.05 7.73 -25.91
C LYS A 405 15.06 8.79 -26.38
N TRP A 406 14.93 9.88 -25.65
CA TRP A 406 14.02 10.96 -25.97
C TRP A 406 14.47 12.30 -25.38
N PRO A 407 14.08 13.44 -26.01
CA PRO A 407 14.45 14.75 -25.53
C PRO A 407 13.61 15.19 -24.33
N VAL A 408 14.23 15.96 -23.45
CA VAL A 408 13.62 16.63 -22.29
C VAL A 408 14.14 18.05 -22.18
N GLN A 409 13.32 18.97 -21.65
CA GLN A 409 13.79 20.29 -21.25
C GLN A 409 14.40 20.21 -19.85
N ILE A 410 15.52 20.88 -19.63
CA ILE A 410 16.23 20.98 -18.35
C ILE A 410 16.42 22.44 -17.92
N HIS A 411 15.64 23.35 -18.51
CA HIS A 411 15.58 24.76 -18.10
C HIS A 411 14.90 24.91 -16.74
N SER A 412 13.74 24.26 -16.63
CA SER A 412 13.00 24.08 -15.39
C SER A 412 13.03 22.61 -15.03
N CYS A 413 13.20 22.29 -13.76
CA CYS A 413 12.69 21.02 -13.26
C CYS A 413 11.15 20.99 -13.46
N CYS A 414 10.45 19.88 -13.32
CA CYS A 414 10.70 18.73 -12.46
C CYS A 414 10.09 17.48 -13.13
N HIS A 415 9.93 16.41 -12.36
CA HIS A 415 9.22 15.19 -12.72
C HIS A 415 9.98 14.36 -13.75
N ALA A 416 10.98 13.63 -13.26
CA ALA A 416 11.75 12.74 -14.10
C ALA A 416 11.14 11.35 -14.27
N GLY A 417 10.26 10.92 -13.35
CA GLY A 417 9.79 9.54 -13.29
C GLY A 417 10.92 8.62 -12.79
N GLY A 418 11.11 7.46 -13.42
CA GLY A 418 12.20 6.54 -13.06
C GLY A 418 11.76 5.11 -12.82
N GLY A 419 10.46 4.86 -12.61
CA GLY A 419 9.97 3.53 -12.28
C GLY A 419 10.15 2.55 -13.45
N MET A 420 10.66 1.35 -13.16
CA MET A 420 10.73 0.25 -14.12
C MET A 420 10.21 -1.05 -13.50
N ALA A 421 9.65 -1.93 -14.32
CA ALA A 421 9.18 -3.25 -13.91
C ALA A 421 9.00 -4.17 -15.12
N TRP A 422 9.12 -5.48 -14.90
CA TRP A 422 8.84 -6.51 -15.92
C TRP A 422 7.51 -7.20 -15.69
N ASP A 423 6.78 -7.45 -16.77
CA ASP A 423 5.68 -8.42 -16.77
C ASP A 423 6.18 -9.87 -16.94
N SER A 424 5.26 -10.83 -16.86
CA SER A 424 5.57 -12.26 -17.02
C SER A 424 5.93 -12.65 -18.46
N LYS A 425 5.77 -11.75 -19.43
CA LYS A 425 6.00 -11.97 -20.86
C LYS A 425 7.30 -11.36 -21.36
N GLY A 426 8.12 -10.83 -20.46
CA GLY A 426 9.38 -10.18 -20.81
C GLY A 426 9.19 -8.80 -21.45
N ASN A 427 8.09 -8.10 -21.15
CA ASN A 427 7.95 -6.69 -21.53
C ASN A 427 8.44 -5.80 -20.38
N LEU A 428 9.24 -4.80 -20.73
CA LEU A 428 9.75 -3.79 -19.83
C LEU A 428 8.81 -2.59 -19.81
N TYR A 429 8.32 -2.25 -18.62
CA TYR A 429 7.56 -1.04 -18.35
C TYR A 429 8.50 0.07 -17.90
N ILE A 430 8.35 1.27 -18.46
CA ILE A 430 9.24 2.42 -18.20
C ILE A 430 8.38 3.64 -17.89
N ALA A 431 8.42 4.12 -16.66
CA ALA A 431 7.68 5.29 -16.22
C ALA A 431 8.49 6.58 -16.41
N THR A 432 7.91 7.53 -17.14
CA THR A 432 8.52 8.82 -17.46
C THR A 432 7.67 9.95 -16.87
N GLY A 433 8.33 10.90 -16.22
CA GLY A 433 7.64 12.11 -15.75
C GLY A 433 7.36 13.09 -16.89
N ASP A 434 6.41 13.99 -16.68
CA ASP A 434 5.89 14.94 -17.67
C ASP A 434 6.87 16.06 -18.03
N ASN A 435 7.93 16.22 -17.24
CA ASN A 435 8.97 17.21 -17.44
C ASN A 435 8.41 18.65 -17.54
N ASN A 436 7.42 18.95 -16.70
CA ASN A 436 6.63 20.17 -16.76
C ASN A 436 6.39 20.80 -15.37
N SER A 437 6.05 22.09 -15.32
CA SER A 437 5.79 22.84 -14.09
C SER A 437 4.34 23.32 -14.00
N SER A 438 3.72 23.08 -12.85
CA SER A 438 2.42 23.66 -12.46
C SER A 438 2.55 25.05 -11.83
N ARG A 439 3.76 25.50 -11.46
CA ARG A 439 3.95 26.79 -10.76
C ARG A 439 3.61 28.00 -11.60
N PHE A 440 3.62 27.85 -12.93
CA PHE A 440 3.22 28.89 -13.88
C PHE A 440 1.72 28.83 -14.23
N SER A 441 0.93 28.14 -13.41
CA SER A 441 -0.54 28.07 -13.47
C SER A 441 -1.14 28.09 -12.07
N ASP A 442 -0.51 28.84 -11.15
CA ASP A 442 -0.87 28.96 -9.74
C ASP A 442 -0.96 27.61 -8.99
N GLY A 443 -0.17 26.63 -9.45
CA GLY A 443 -0.15 25.28 -8.92
C GLY A 443 -1.28 24.36 -9.41
N TYR A 444 -2.20 24.83 -10.27
CA TYR A 444 -3.23 23.95 -10.86
C TYR A 444 -2.64 23.13 -12.02
N SER A 445 -3.48 22.71 -12.97
CA SER A 445 -3.04 22.04 -14.20
C SER A 445 -1.87 22.80 -14.85
N GLY A 446 -0.78 22.10 -15.15
CA GLY A 446 0.31 22.67 -15.95
C GLY A 446 -0.11 22.73 -17.41
N ASN A 447 -1.10 23.53 -17.76
CA ASN A 447 -1.66 23.64 -19.11
C ASN A 447 -1.46 25.04 -19.70
N ASN A 448 -0.38 25.73 -19.33
CA ASN A 448 -0.09 27.09 -19.79
C ASN A 448 0.93 27.10 -20.94
N PRO A 449 0.56 27.53 -22.16
CA PRO A 449 1.48 27.65 -23.30
C PRO A 449 2.70 28.57 -23.06
N GLU A 450 2.57 29.59 -22.20
CA GLU A 450 3.60 30.59 -21.91
C GLU A 450 3.81 30.70 -20.38
N PRO A 451 4.92 30.18 -19.83
CA PRO A 451 6.25 30.47 -20.35
C PRO A 451 6.89 29.36 -21.20
N ASN A 452 7.81 29.80 -22.06
CA ASN A 452 8.71 28.93 -22.80
C ASN A 452 10.16 29.44 -22.72
N TYR A 453 11.11 28.53 -22.87
CA TYR A 453 12.52 28.85 -23.02
C TYR A 453 12.97 28.41 -24.40
N LYS A 454 13.48 29.37 -25.20
CA LYS A 454 13.98 29.12 -26.57
C LYS A 454 12.98 28.31 -27.44
N GLY A 455 11.68 28.59 -27.32
CA GLY A 455 10.62 27.94 -28.10
C GLY A 455 10.08 26.64 -27.52
N VAL A 456 10.54 26.20 -26.34
CA VAL A 456 10.01 25.01 -25.66
C VAL A 456 9.28 25.43 -24.38
N SER A 457 7.96 25.21 -24.35
CA SER A 457 7.19 25.43 -23.12
C SER A 457 7.55 24.40 -22.05
N PHE A 458 7.79 24.89 -20.84
CA PHE A 458 8.03 24.10 -19.63
C PHE A 458 6.87 24.20 -18.62
N ALA A 459 5.75 24.79 -19.05
CA ALA A 459 4.51 24.95 -18.27
C ALA A 459 3.27 24.37 -18.96
N ASP A 460 3.44 23.72 -20.12
CA ASP A 460 2.36 23.11 -20.90
C ASP A 460 2.49 21.58 -21.02
N ALA A 461 1.97 20.84 -20.05
CA ALA A 461 1.96 19.38 -20.00
C ALA A 461 1.07 18.76 -21.09
N ARG A 462 0.29 19.57 -21.83
CA ARG A 462 -0.38 19.11 -23.04
C ARG A 462 0.62 18.86 -24.17
N ARG A 463 1.81 19.50 -24.15
CA ARG A 463 2.96 19.17 -25.03
C ARG A 463 3.57 17.81 -24.71
N THR A 464 3.48 17.37 -23.45
CA THR A 464 4.13 16.16 -22.93
C THR A 464 3.11 15.09 -22.55
N ALA A 465 2.63 15.07 -21.30
CA ALA A 465 1.72 14.05 -20.77
C ALA A 465 0.46 13.85 -21.62
N GLY A 466 -0.16 14.95 -22.08
CA GLY A 466 -1.35 14.94 -22.95
C GLY A 466 -1.07 14.71 -24.44
N ASN A 467 0.19 14.71 -24.86
CA ASN A 467 0.56 14.53 -26.27
C ASN A 467 0.81 13.05 -26.58
N THR A 468 0.14 12.54 -27.61
CA THR A 468 0.25 11.15 -28.08
C THR A 468 1.55 10.89 -28.85
N ASN A 469 2.24 11.93 -29.31
CA ASN A 469 3.51 11.85 -30.02
C ASN A 469 4.73 12.10 -29.12
N ASN A 470 4.55 12.16 -27.80
CA ASN A 470 5.61 12.46 -26.84
C ASN A 470 5.77 11.34 -25.79
N LEU A 471 7.01 10.99 -25.45
CA LEU A 471 7.31 9.94 -24.47
C LEU A 471 7.35 10.43 -23.01
N ASN A 472 7.21 11.73 -22.74
CA ASN A 472 7.18 12.29 -21.39
C ASN A 472 5.75 12.24 -20.81
N GLY A 473 5.66 12.01 -19.50
CA GLY A 473 4.39 11.88 -18.77
C GLY A 473 3.62 10.62 -19.16
N LYS A 474 4.35 9.50 -19.30
CA LYS A 474 3.85 8.21 -19.79
C LYS A 474 4.28 7.06 -18.88
N ILE A 475 3.62 5.92 -19.04
CA ILE A 475 4.22 4.62 -18.75
C ILE A 475 4.33 3.88 -20.08
N LEU A 476 5.56 3.66 -20.51
CA LEU A 476 5.89 2.99 -21.77
C LEU A 476 5.95 1.48 -21.55
N ARG A 477 5.74 0.70 -22.60
CA ARG A 477 5.92 -0.75 -22.59
C ARG A 477 6.56 -1.20 -23.90
N ILE A 478 7.73 -1.81 -23.79
CA ILE A 478 8.53 -2.35 -24.90
C ILE A 478 8.93 -3.79 -24.61
N HIS A 479 9.32 -4.55 -25.62
CA HIS A 479 9.97 -5.85 -25.46
C HIS A 479 11.45 -5.73 -25.86
N PRO A 480 12.39 -5.64 -24.90
CA PRO A 480 13.82 -5.56 -25.18
C PRO A 480 14.35 -6.78 -25.94
N GLU A 481 15.22 -6.54 -26.93
CA GLU A 481 15.89 -7.59 -27.69
C GLU A 481 17.37 -7.75 -27.31
N PRO A 482 17.97 -8.93 -27.49
CA PRO A 482 19.38 -9.20 -27.16
C PRO A 482 20.42 -8.28 -27.80
N ASP A 483 20.13 -7.73 -28.97
CA ASP A 483 21.04 -6.84 -29.71
C ASP A 483 21.01 -5.38 -29.21
N GLY A 484 20.10 -5.06 -28.30
CA GLY A 484 19.88 -3.70 -27.79
C GLY A 484 18.76 -2.94 -28.50
N THR A 485 18.06 -3.57 -29.44
CA THR A 485 16.82 -3.04 -30.01
C THR A 485 15.61 -3.42 -29.13
N TYR A 486 14.40 -3.09 -29.59
CA TYR A 486 13.17 -3.52 -28.95
C TYR A 486 12.05 -3.70 -29.99
N THR A 487 11.06 -4.52 -29.63
CA THR A 487 9.80 -4.62 -30.36
C THR A 487 8.64 -4.00 -29.55
N LEU A 488 7.53 -3.71 -30.24
CA LEU A 488 6.34 -3.12 -29.62
C LEU A 488 5.32 -4.22 -29.28
N PRO A 489 5.01 -4.44 -27.99
CA PRO A 489 4.02 -5.45 -27.59
C PRO A 489 2.59 -5.06 -28.00
N GLU A 490 1.80 -6.04 -28.40
CA GLU A 490 0.36 -5.85 -28.67
C GLU A 490 -0.39 -5.38 -27.42
N GLY A 491 -1.37 -4.50 -27.59
CA GLY A 491 -2.18 -3.94 -26.50
C GLY A 491 -1.59 -2.70 -25.83
N ASN A 492 -0.57 -2.07 -26.43
CA ASN A 492 -0.21 -0.69 -26.13
C ASN A 492 -1.36 0.25 -26.53
N LEU A 493 -1.43 1.43 -25.91
CA LEU A 493 -2.52 2.38 -26.12
C LEU A 493 -2.56 2.85 -27.58
N PHE A 494 -1.38 2.94 -28.20
CA PHE A 494 -1.21 3.22 -29.62
C PHE A 494 -0.33 2.15 -30.26
N THR A 495 -0.56 1.92 -31.54
CA THR A 495 0.25 1.07 -32.42
C THR A 495 1.41 1.85 -33.06
N GLY A 496 1.35 3.19 -33.06
CA GLY A 496 2.28 4.06 -33.79
C GLY A 496 1.99 4.13 -35.30
N LYS A 497 0.89 3.49 -35.75
CA LYS A 497 0.48 3.40 -37.16
C LYS A 497 -0.93 3.96 -37.37
N GLU A 498 -1.48 4.64 -36.38
CA GLU A 498 -2.77 5.32 -36.48
C GLU A 498 -2.75 6.28 -37.67
N THR A 499 -3.79 6.22 -38.51
CA THR A 499 -3.99 7.12 -39.65
C THR A 499 -4.88 8.32 -39.31
N ALA A 500 -5.40 8.35 -38.08
CA ALA A 500 -6.21 9.45 -37.58
C ALA A 500 -5.47 10.78 -37.72
N GLU A 501 -6.21 11.81 -38.11
CA GLU A 501 -5.70 13.19 -38.22
C GLU A 501 -4.43 13.36 -39.07
N GLY A 502 -4.24 12.52 -40.10
CA GLY A 502 -3.13 12.60 -41.05
C GLY A 502 -1.98 11.61 -40.79
N GLY A 503 -2.04 10.84 -39.71
CA GLY A 503 -1.05 9.83 -39.34
C GLY A 503 0.28 10.39 -38.82
N GLY A 504 1.13 9.51 -38.26
CA GLY A 504 2.43 9.91 -37.69
C GLY A 504 2.35 10.73 -36.40
N LYS A 505 1.22 10.65 -35.69
CA LYS A 505 0.87 11.47 -34.52
C LYS A 505 0.91 10.71 -33.20
N THR A 506 1.39 9.48 -33.20
CA THR A 506 1.32 8.57 -32.06
C THR A 506 2.63 7.81 -31.88
N ARG A 507 2.97 7.54 -30.63
CA ARG A 507 4.12 6.70 -30.25
C ARG A 507 3.63 5.34 -29.78
N GLY A 508 4.07 4.29 -30.48
CA GLY A 508 3.65 2.92 -30.22
C GLY A 508 4.15 2.36 -28.89
N GLU A 509 5.14 2.99 -28.26
CA GLU A 509 5.68 2.64 -26.95
C GLU A 509 4.70 2.92 -25.80
N ILE A 510 3.70 3.79 -26.01
CA ILE A 510 2.82 4.28 -24.95
C ILE A 510 1.83 3.19 -24.54
N TYR A 511 1.93 2.71 -23.30
CA TYR A 511 0.92 1.84 -22.67
C TYR A 511 -0.07 2.65 -21.81
N VAL A 512 0.45 3.64 -21.08
CA VAL A 512 -0.35 4.60 -20.31
C VAL A 512 0.05 6.02 -20.69
N MET A 513 -0.94 6.87 -20.96
CA MET A 513 -0.72 8.31 -21.10
C MET A 513 -1.38 9.10 -19.97
N GLY A 514 -1.00 10.37 -19.84
CA GLY A 514 -1.62 11.28 -18.89
C GLY A 514 -1.26 11.02 -17.43
N VAL A 515 0.03 10.78 -17.16
CA VAL A 515 0.61 10.72 -15.80
C VAL A 515 1.61 11.86 -15.60
N ARG A 516 1.81 12.29 -14.36
CA ARG A 516 2.66 13.46 -14.03
C ARG A 516 4.08 13.06 -13.61
N ASN A 517 4.26 12.46 -12.43
CA ASN A 517 5.59 12.04 -11.94
C ASN A 517 5.60 10.60 -11.35
N PRO A 518 5.51 9.55 -12.16
CA PRO A 518 5.56 8.17 -11.70
C PRO A 518 6.99 7.71 -11.40
N ALA A 519 7.51 8.03 -10.21
CA ALA A 519 8.86 7.64 -9.80
C ALA A 519 9.00 6.13 -9.56
N ARG A 520 7.94 5.45 -9.10
CA ARG A 520 7.94 4.01 -8.82
C ARG A 520 6.74 3.33 -9.48
N ILE A 521 6.97 2.11 -9.96
CA ILE A 521 5.94 1.21 -10.48
C ILE A 521 6.25 -0.23 -10.07
N SER A 522 5.24 -1.09 -10.13
CA SER A 522 5.38 -2.53 -9.90
C SER A 522 4.41 -3.28 -10.81
N VAL A 523 4.81 -4.47 -11.27
CA VAL A 523 3.92 -5.37 -12.01
C VAL A 523 3.79 -6.65 -11.20
N ASP A 524 2.55 -7.06 -10.96
CA ASP A 524 2.29 -8.38 -10.39
C ASP A 524 2.44 -9.45 -11.47
N LYS A 525 3.56 -10.18 -11.42
CA LYS A 525 3.88 -11.23 -12.41
C LYS A 525 2.85 -12.36 -12.50
N LYS A 526 1.98 -12.52 -11.49
CA LYS A 526 0.91 -13.53 -11.54
C LYS A 526 -0.25 -13.12 -12.45
N THR A 527 -0.53 -11.82 -12.57
CA THR A 527 -1.69 -11.31 -13.32
C THR A 527 -1.33 -10.30 -14.41
N ASP A 528 -0.06 -9.93 -14.54
CA ASP A 528 0.44 -8.83 -15.37
C ASP A 528 -0.26 -7.48 -15.09
N THR A 529 -0.77 -7.30 -13.86
CA THR A 529 -1.38 -6.03 -13.45
C THR A 529 -0.30 -5.03 -13.08
N LEU A 530 -0.34 -3.86 -13.69
CA LEU A 530 0.55 -2.74 -13.36
C LEU A 530 -0.05 -1.92 -12.21
N TYR A 531 0.75 -1.70 -11.17
CA TYR A 531 0.47 -0.77 -10.09
C TYR A 531 1.41 0.43 -10.21
N ALA A 532 0.86 1.63 -10.14
CA ALA A 532 1.60 2.86 -10.31
C ALA A 532 1.07 3.93 -9.37
N GLY A 533 1.93 4.89 -9.04
CA GLY A 533 1.57 6.10 -8.32
C GLY A 533 2.42 7.27 -8.77
N TRP A 534 1.87 8.48 -8.71
CA TRP A 534 2.53 9.68 -9.19
C TRP A 534 2.11 10.94 -8.43
N VAL A 535 3.07 11.87 -8.34
CA VAL A 535 2.90 13.17 -7.66
C VAL A 535 2.04 14.12 -8.50
N GLY A 536 1.04 14.75 -7.87
CA GLY A 536 0.14 15.74 -8.45
C GLY A 536 0.74 17.15 -8.53
N PRO A 537 -0.05 18.17 -8.97
CA PRO A 537 0.41 19.55 -9.12
C PRO A 537 0.61 20.25 -7.77
N ASP A 538 0.58 21.58 -7.65
CA ASP A 538 1.01 22.30 -6.42
C ASP A 538 -0.10 23.10 -5.71
N ALA A 539 -1.32 23.13 -6.27
CA ALA A 539 -2.44 23.90 -5.72
C ALA A 539 -2.85 23.35 -4.36
N SER A 540 -2.77 24.19 -3.33
CA SER A 540 -3.05 23.75 -1.96
C SER A 540 -4.54 23.56 -1.67
N ALA A 541 -5.45 24.10 -2.49
CA ALA A 541 -6.91 24.04 -2.30
C ALA A 541 -7.63 23.93 -3.65
N PRO A 542 -8.87 23.42 -3.70
CA PRO A 542 -9.66 23.40 -4.92
C PRO A 542 -10.07 24.82 -5.32
N SER A 543 -10.37 25.03 -6.61
CA SER A 543 -10.82 26.30 -7.16
C SER A 543 -12.07 26.12 -7.99
N THR A 544 -13.09 26.91 -7.68
CA THR A 544 -14.29 27.08 -8.51
C THR A 544 -13.98 27.68 -9.89
N THR A 545 -12.77 28.25 -10.07
CA THR A 545 -12.29 28.79 -11.35
C THR A 545 -11.44 27.77 -12.09
N TRP A 546 -10.47 27.14 -11.44
CA TRP A 546 -9.43 26.36 -12.14
C TRP A 546 -9.60 24.85 -12.04
N GLY A 547 -10.28 24.32 -11.02
CA GLY A 547 -10.50 22.88 -10.83
C GLY A 547 -9.90 22.33 -9.52
N PRO A 548 -9.54 21.04 -9.47
CA PRO A 548 -9.15 20.39 -8.23
C PRO A 548 -7.80 20.88 -7.68
N ALA A 549 -7.60 20.68 -6.38
CA ALA A 549 -6.31 20.87 -5.70
C ALA A 549 -5.24 19.89 -6.22
N LYS A 550 -4.03 19.94 -5.63
CA LYS A 550 -3.00 18.92 -5.79
C LYS A 550 -3.55 17.55 -5.40
N TYR A 551 -3.57 16.61 -6.36
CA TYR A 551 -3.87 15.21 -6.12
C TYR A 551 -2.68 14.31 -6.41
N ASP A 552 -2.08 13.76 -5.37
CA ASP A 552 -1.20 12.61 -5.50
C ASP A 552 -2.05 11.37 -5.71
N THR A 553 -1.61 10.47 -6.59
CA THR A 553 -2.48 9.46 -7.18
C THR A 553 -1.83 8.09 -7.16
N PHE A 554 -2.63 7.04 -6.95
CA PHE A 554 -2.27 5.67 -7.24
C PHE A 554 -3.35 4.98 -8.08
N ALA A 555 -2.92 4.10 -9.00
CA ALA A 555 -3.79 3.37 -9.90
C ALA A 555 -3.39 1.90 -10.07
N VAL A 556 -4.41 1.05 -10.17
CA VAL A 556 -4.33 -0.33 -10.67
C VAL A 556 -4.67 -0.31 -12.16
N ILE A 557 -3.76 -0.81 -12.98
CA ILE A 557 -3.79 -0.69 -14.43
C ILE A 557 -3.77 -2.09 -15.05
N THR A 558 -4.96 -2.58 -15.41
CA THR A 558 -5.14 -3.91 -16.02
C THR A 558 -5.13 -3.90 -17.55
N LYS A 559 -5.20 -2.70 -18.16
CA LYS A 559 -5.14 -2.46 -19.61
C LYS A 559 -4.59 -1.06 -19.91
N ALA A 560 -4.13 -0.87 -21.15
CA ALA A 560 -3.70 0.44 -21.65
C ALA A 560 -4.80 1.49 -21.46
N SER A 561 -4.42 2.70 -21.03
CA SER A 561 -5.39 3.73 -20.61
C SER A 561 -4.82 5.15 -20.61
N ASN A 562 -5.71 6.15 -20.72
CA ASN A 562 -5.40 7.56 -20.45
C ASN A 562 -5.78 7.88 -18.98
N ARG A 563 -4.82 8.34 -18.18
CA ARG A 563 -4.97 8.64 -16.74
C ARG A 563 -5.24 10.12 -16.43
N GLY A 564 -5.45 10.91 -17.48
CA GLY A 564 -6.14 12.18 -17.41
C GLY A 564 -5.27 13.42 -17.32
N TRP A 565 -4.05 13.36 -16.76
CA TRP A 565 -3.20 14.55 -16.66
C TRP A 565 -2.81 15.07 -18.05
N PRO A 566 -2.88 16.38 -18.35
CA PRO A 566 -3.23 17.50 -17.46
C PRO A 566 -4.71 17.95 -17.51
N TYR A 567 -5.60 17.17 -18.13
CA TYR A 567 -7.01 17.52 -18.36
C TYR A 567 -7.90 17.26 -17.15
N CYS A 568 -7.78 16.06 -16.58
CA CYS A 568 -8.62 15.58 -15.48
C CYS A 568 -7.81 14.79 -14.45
N MET A 569 -8.24 14.80 -13.19
CA MET A 569 -7.61 14.05 -12.10
C MET A 569 -8.64 13.35 -11.19
N GLY A 570 -8.15 12.50 -10.28
CA GLY A 570 -8.99 11.78 -9.31
C GLY A 570 -10.04 10.89 -9.98
N ASN A 571 -11.30 11.06 -9.58
CA ASN A 571 -12.47 10.42 -10.20
C ASN A 571 -13.06 11.25 -11.35
N ARG A 572 -12.23 11.60 -12.35
CA ARG A 572 -12.65 12.36 -13.55
C ARG A 572 -13.13 13.78 -13.19
N GLN A 573 -12.33 14.48 -12.38
CA GLN A 573 -12.54 15.89 -12.04
C GLN A 573 -11.76 16.76 -13.04
N PRO A 574 -12.45 17.56 -13.89
CA PRO A 574 -11.78 18.34 -14.94
C PRO A 574 -11.14 19.62 -14.41
N TYR A 575 -10.02 20.02 -14.99
CA TYR A 575 -9.50 21.38 -14.92
C TYR A 575 -10.15 22.28 -15.99
N ARG A 576 -9.99 23.60 -15.84
CA ARG A 576 -10.26 24.55 -16.93
C ARG A 576 -9.10 24.68 -17.90
N ASP A 577 -9.43 24.86 -19.17
CA ASP A 577 -8.46 25.09 -20.22
C ASP A 577 -7.82 26.50 -20.13
N ARG A 578 -6.54 26.55 -20.47
CA ARG A 578 -5.73 27.77 -20.62
C ARG A 578 -5.11 27.76 -22.02
N ASN A 579 -5.40 28.77 -22.83
CA ASN A 579 -4.88 28.81 -24.21
C ASN A 579 -4.57 30.23 -24.67
N LEU A 580 -3.86 30.34 -25.79
CA LEU A 580 -3.57 31.61 -26.44
C LEU A 580 -4.85 32.23 -27.03
N PRO A 581 -4.93 33.57 -27.12
CA PRO A 581 -3.85 34.54 -26.89
C PRO A 581 -3.62 34.95 -25.43
N ASP A 582 -4.44 34.52 -24.46
CA ASP A 582 -4.31 34.92 -23.05
C ASP A 582 -4.56 33.73 -22.10
N PRO A 583 -3.50 33.00 -21.67
CA PRO A 583 -3.64 31.85 -20.79
C PRO A 583 -3.99 32.20 -19.34
N THR A 584 -4.13 33.50 -19.01
CA THR A 584 -4.63 33.95 -17.71
C THR A 584 -6.17 33.93 -17.64
N LYS A 585 -6.85 33.81 -18.79
CA LYS A 585 -8.31 33.73 -18.85
C LYS A 585 -8.79 32.28 -18.89
N PRO A 586 -9.69 31.86 -17.98
CA PRO A 586 -10.25 30.52 -18.04
C PRO A 586 -11.13 30.34 -19.27
N LEU A 587 -10.90 29.27 -20.03
CA LEU A 587 -11.77 28.81 -21.12
C LEU A 587 -12.76 27.77 -20.60
N GLY A 588 -13.22 26.84 -21.44
CA GLY A 588 -14.13 25.77 -21.03
C GLY A 588 -13.50 24.79 -20.02
N TRP A 589 -14.34 24.02 -19.34
CA TRP A 589 -13.91 22.82 -18.63
C TRP A 589 -13.53 21.74 -19.65
N TYR A 590 -12.49 20.95 -19.36
CA TYR A 590 -12.20 19.79 -20.20
C TYR A 590 -13.31 18.73 -20.08
N ASP A 591 -13.61 18.08 -21.20
CA ASP A 591 -14.46 16.89 -21.24
C ASP A 591 -13.59 15.65 -20.97
N CYS A 592 -13.79 14.98 -19.82
CA CYS A 592 -13.03 13.79 -19.46
C CYS A 592 -13.45 12.53 -20.25
N ASP A 593 -14.61 12.53 -20.91
CA ASP A 593 -15.05 11.47 -21.83
C ASP A 593 -14.44 11.67 -23.23
N HIS A 594 -14.24 12.93 -23.65
CA HIS A 594 -13.67 13.26 -24.97
C HIS A 594 -12.60 14.37 -24.87
N PRO A 595 -11.48 14.11 -24.18
CA PRO A 595 -10.46 15.14 -24.00
C PRO A 595 -9.85 15.57 -25.33
N LYS A 596 -9.60 16.87 -25.47
CA LYS A 596 -8.99 17.47 -26.66
C LYS A 596 -7.69 18.18 -26.34
N ASN A 597 -6.66 17.90 -27.12
CA ASN A 597 -5.38 18.58 -27.05
C ASN A 597 -5.29 19.71 -28.07
N GLU A 598 -5.84 20.86 -27.72
CA GLU A 598 -5.84 22.09 -28.53
C GLU A 598 -4.67 23.02 -28.18
N SER A 599 -3.63 22.49 -27.52
CA SER A 599 -2.42 23.26 -27.23
C SER A 599 -1.73 23.69 -28.54
N PRO A 600 -1.19 24.91 -28.62
CA PRO A 600 -0.33 25.32 -29.74
C PRO A 600 0.98 24.51 -29.81
N ASN A 601 1.31 23.78 -28.75
CA ASN A 601 2.49 22.93 -28.64
C ASN A 601 2.18 21.44 -28.91
N ASN A 602 0.98 21.10 -29.40
CA ASN A 602 0.61 19.73 -29.72
C ASN A 602 1.01 19.38 -31.16
N ASP A 603 1.78 18.30 -31.32
CA ASP A 603 2.11 17.67 -32.60
C ASP A 603 1.55 16.24 -32.69
N GLY A 604 0.76 15.80 -31.70
CA GLY A 604 0.06 14.53 -31.68
C GLY A 604 -1.39 14.65 -32.17
N LEU A 605 -2.22 13.72 -31.71
CA LEU A 605 -3.65 13.73 -31.93
C LEU A 605 -4.29 14.88 -31.14
N VAL A 606 -5.28 15.54 -31.73
CA VAL A 606 -6.15 16.48 -31.03
C VAL A 606 -7.20 15.70 -30.24
N ASN A 607 -7.84 14.70 -30.85
CA ASN A 607 -8.86 13.90 -30.17
C ASN A 607 -8.19 12.76 -29.40
N LEU A 608 -8.31 12.77 -28.07
CA LEU A 608 -7.62 11.83 -27.19
C LEU A 608 -8.56 10.71 -26.70
N PRO A 609 -8.00 9.55 -26.30
CA PRO A 609 -8.77 8.51 -25.62
C PRO A 609 -9.42 9.00 -24.31
N PRO A 610 -10.58 8.45 -23.90
CA PRO A 610 -11.28 8.85 -22.68
C PRO A 610 -10.43 8.65 -21.43
N VAL A 611 -10.63 9.53 -20.44
CA VAL A 611 -9.94 9.45 -19.14
C VAL A 611 -10.52 8.32 -18.30
N THR A 612 -9.64 7.43 -17.83
CA THR A 612 -9.94 6.38 -16.84
C THR A 612 -9.72 6.91 -15.42
N GLY A 613 -10.63 6.55 -14.50
CA GLY A 613 -10.50 6.92 -13.09
C GLY A 613 -9.28 6.30 -12.40
N ASN A 614 -8.89 6.88 -11.26
CA ASN A 614 -7.81 6.36 -10.43
C ASN A 614 -8.34 5.82 -9.11
N ASN A 615 -7.65 4.83 -8.53
CA ASN A 615 -8.12 4.10 -7.35
C ASN A 615 -7.97 4.90 -6.05
N ILE A 616 -6.88 5.67 -5.96
CA ILE A 616 -6.57 6.50 -4.80
C ILE A 616 -6.10 7.86 -5.32
N TRP A 617 -6.71 8.93 -4.83
CA TRP A 617 -6.21 10.30 -4.99
C TRP A 617 -6.31 11.00 -3.64
N TYR A 618 -5.40 11.91 -3.32
CA TYR A 618 -5.46 12.65 -2.06
C TYR A 618 -4.89 14.04 -2.21
N SER A 619 -5.53 14.98 -1.50
CA SER A 619 -5.15 16.39 -1.41
C SER A 619 -4.60 16.73 -0.04
N PRO A 620 -4.06 17.96 0.18
CA PRO A 620 -3.68 18.40 1.52
C PRO A 620 -4.81 18.28 2.54
N GLN A 621 -6.06 18.37 2.10
CA GLN A 621 -7.25 18.29 2.96
C GLN A 621 -7.64 16.85 3.33
N GLY A 622 -7.27 15.84 2.53
CA GLY A 622 -7.62 14.45 2.82
C GLY A 622 -7.70 13.54 1.60
N GLY A 623 -8.03 12.27 1.86
CA GLY A 623 -8.12 11.20 0.90
C GLY A 623 -9.42 11.17 0.11
N ALA A 624 -9.29 11.01 -1.20
CA ALA A 624 -10.34 10.93 -2.20
C ALA A 624 -11.43 12.01 -2.02
N PRO A 625 -11.06 13.30 -2.07
CA PRO A 625 -12.04 14.37 -2.08
C PRO A 625 -12.97 14.24 -3.29
N ASP A 626 -14.27 14.33 -3.03
CA ASP A 626 -15.34 14.36 -4.02
C ASP A 626 -16.31 15.50 -3.70
N TYR A 627 -17.00 16.02 -4.71
CA TYR A 627 -17.87 17.18 -4.58
C TYR A 627 -19.21 16.95 -5.28
N PRO A 628 -20.29 17.63 -4.85
CA PRO A 628 -21.52 17.70 -5.63
C PRO A 628 -21.24 18.18 -7.05
N ARG A 629 -21.90 17.55 -8.03
CA ARG A 629 -21.76 17.87 -9.45
C ARG A 629 -23.00 18.59 -9.98
N ASP A 630 -22.80 19.53 -10.88
CA ASP A 630 -23.89 20.19 -11.60
C ASP A 630 -24.49 19.30 -12.71
N ALA A 631 -25.47 19.83 -13.45
CA ALA A 631 -26.13 19.10 -14.54
C ALA A 631 -25.19 18.69 -15.69
N ASN A 632 -24.02 19.32 -15.81
CA ASN A 632 -22.99 19.01 -16.80
C ASN A 632 -21.88 18.10 -16.22
N GLY A 633 -22.05 17.60 -14.99
CA GLY A 633 -21.09 16.73 -14.33
C GLY A 633 -19.87 17.45 -13.74
N ILE A 634 -19.89 18.80 -13.70
CA ILE A 634 -18.78 19.60 -13.17
C ILE A 634 -18.85 19.63 -11.64
N PRO A 635 -17.78 19.23 -10.92
CA PRO A 635 -17.73 19.33 -9.47
C PRO A 635 -17.79 20.79 -9.00
N SER A 636 -18.43 21.05 -7.86
CA SER A 636 -18.56 22.41 -7.34
C SER A 636 -17.22 23.04 -6.94
N TYR A 637 -16.23 22.21 -6.58
CA TYR A 637 -14.90 22.59 -6.09
C TYR A 637 -14.89 23.53 -4.88
N LYS A 638 -16.03 23.66 -4.18
CA LYS A 638 -16.10 24.36 -2.91
C LYS A 638 -15.63 23.44 -1.80
N GLN A 639 -14.62 23.87 -1.05
CA GLN A 639 -13.99 23.03 -0.04
C GLN A 639 -14.97 22.64 1.07
N GLU A 640 -15.89 23.52 1.43
CA GLU A 640 -16.95 23.28 2.43
C GLU A 640 -17.99 22.23 1.99
N GLU A 641 -18.07 21.91 0.70
CA GLU A 641 -18.97 20.88 0.15
C GLU A 641 -18.23 19.53 -0.08
N ALA A 642 -16.93 19.45 0.22
CA ALA A 642 -16.12 18.26 -0.05
C ALA A 642 -16.45 17.08 0.88
N THR A 643 -16.53 15.88 0.30
CA THR A 643 -16.56 14.61 1.04
C THR A 643 -15.26 13.85 0.83
N TYR A 644 -14.69 13.26 1.89
CA TYR A 644 -13.44 12.49 1.82
C TYR A 644 -13.75 10.99 1.88
N LEU A 645 -13.58 10.30 0.76
CA LEU A 645 -13.98 8.89 0.62
C LEU A 645 -12.95 7.90 1.16
N LEU A 646 -11.71 8.35 1.42
CA LEU A 646 -10.63 7.53 2.01
C LEU A 646 -10.13 8.17 3.32
N PRO A 647 -10.86 8.03 4.43
CA PRO A 647 -10.57 8.73 5.68
C PRO A 647 -9.28 8.25 6.39
N TRP A 648 -8.72 7.10 5.99
CA TRP A 648 -7.41 6.62 6.46
C TRP A 648 -6.24 7.39 5.84
N LEU A 649 -6.50 8.08 4.73
CA LEU A 649 -5.52 8.83 3.98
C LEU A 649 -5.64 10.30 4.37
N LYS A 650 -4.67 10.77 5.15
CA LYS A 650 -4.55 12.19 5.53
C LYS A 650 -3.62 12.87 4.52
N GLY A 651 -3.96 14.08 4.11
CA GLY A 651 -3.16 14.88 3.18
C GLY A 651 -1.79 15.31 3.71
N GLY A 652 -1.08 16.15 2.96
CA GLY A 652 0.09 16.91 3.47
C GLY A 652 1.23 17.03 2.46
N GLY A 653 2.44 16.55 2.81
CA GLY A 653 3.67 16.70 2.04
C GLY A 653 3.58 16.20 0.59
N GLN A 654 2.74 15.18 0.36
CA GLN A 654 2.32 14.68 -0.96
C GLN A 654 3.48 14.47 -1.94
N ALA A 655 4.06 13.28 -1.87
CA ALA A 655 4.95 12.73 -2.87
C ALA A 655 4.77 11.21 -2.94
N ALA A 656 3.74 10.76 -3.68
CA ALA A 656 3.37 9.36 -3.82
C ALA A 656 4.53 8.47 -4.26
N MET A 657 4.75 7.40 -3.51
CA MET A 657 5.76 6.36 -3.74
C MET A 657 5.05 5.01 -3.80
N ASN A 658 4.80 4.54 -5.03
CA ASN A 658 4.15 3.26 -5.27
C ASN A 658 4.98 2.08 -4.74
N GLY A 659 4.29 1.07 -4.21
CA GLY A 659 4.92 -0.16 -3.75
C GLY A 659 4.48 -1.43 -4.46
N PRO A 660 5.02 -2.57 -4.01
CA PRO A 660 4.70 -3.87 -4.56
C PRO A 660 3.30 -4.34 -4.11
N LEU A 661 2.73 -5.25 -4.89
CA LEU A 661 1.71 -6.17 -4.40
C LEU A 661 2.43 -7.34 -3.72
N TYR A 662 2.06 -7.70 -2.48
CA TYR A 662 2.64 -8.88 -1.85
C TYR A 662 2.01 -10.17 -2.41
N ARG A 663 2.86 -11.13 -2.74
CA ARG A 663 2.46 -12.49 -3.12
C ARG A 663 3.07 -13.48 -2.14
N TYR A 664 2.22 -14.19 -1.41
CA TYR A 664 2.68 -15.19 -0.45
C TYR A 664 3.17 -16.44 -1.18
N ASP A 665 4.37 -16.89 -0.82
CA ASP A 665 4.93 -18.16 -1.27
C ASP A 665 5.10 -19.12 -0.08
N ALA A 666 4.38 -20.24 -0.13
CA ALA A 666 4.44 -21.27 0.91
C ALA A 666 5.79 -21.99 0.95
N SER A 667 6.54 -22.03 -0.15
CA SER A 667 7.82 -22.75 -0.27
C SER A 667 8.98 -22.05 0.45
N ILE A 668 8.89 -20.73 0.64
CA ILE A 668 9.90 -19.96 1.38
C ILE A 668 9.82 -20.32 2.88
N PRO A 669 10.94 -20.55 3.59
CA PRO A 669 10.90 -20.80 5.03
C PRO A 669 10.31 -19.62 5.84
N ASN A 670 9.57 -19.92 6.93
CA ASN A 670 8.87 -18.93 7.76
C ASN A 670 9.77 -17.95 8.53
N ALA A 671 11.10 -18.08 8.48
CA ALA A 671 12.00 -17.31 9.34
C ALA A 671 12.06 -15.81 9.01
N THR A 672 11.66 -15.40 7.79
CA THR A 672 11.79 -14.01 7.31
C THR A 672 10.58 -13.51 6.53
N LYS A 673 9.82 -14.42 5.90
CA LYS A 673 8.71 -14.07 5.00
C LYS A 673 7.51 -13.52 5.74
N TRP A 674 6.82 -12.57 5.11
CA TRP A 674 5.58 -12.03 5.66
C TRP A 674 4.44 -13.06 5.56
N PRO A 675 3.47 -13.06 6.50
CA PRO A 675 2.41 -14.06 6.47
C PRO A 675 1.43 -13.95 5.31
N SER A 676 0.68 -15.03 5.05
CA SER A 676 -0.30 -15.11 3.96
C SER A 676 -1.44 -14.09 4.08
N TYR A 677 -1.66 -13.52 5.27
CA TYR A 677 -2.56 -12.38 5.46
C TYR A 677 -2.29 -11.26 4.45
N TRP A 678 -1.04 -10.98 4.14
CA TRP A 678 -0.67 -9.89 3.24
C TRP A 678 -0.87 -10.23 1.76
N ASP A 679 -1.14 -11.48 1.40
CA ASP A 679 -1.27 -11.90 -0.01
C ASP A 679 -2.34 -11.08 -0.73
N GLY A 680 -1.97 -10.53 -1.89
CA GLY A 680 -2.84 -9.68 -2.68
C GLY A 680 -3.08 -8.27 -2.12
N LYS A 681 -2.39 -7.86 -1.05
CA LYS A 681 -2.41 -6.47 -0.58
C LYS A 681 -1.34 -5.65 -1.29
N TRP A 682 -1.74 -4.48 -1.76
CA TRP A 682 -0.89 -3.53 -2.47
C TRP A 682 -0.36 -2.46 -1.53
N PHE A 683 0.94 -2.22 -1.57
CA PHE A 683 1.62 -1.30 -0.68
C PHE A 683 1.63 0.09 -1.31
N VAL A 684 1.08 1.07 -0.60
CA VAL A 684 1.06 2.47 -1.01
C VAL A 684 1.73 3.31 0.08
N GLY A 685 2.59 4.22 -0.36
CA GLY A 685 3.39 5.05 0.54
C GLY A 685 3.60 6.43 -0.03
N ASP A 686 4.02 7.36 0.81
CA ASP A 686 4.50 8.67 0.41
C ASP A 686 5.95 8.82 0.84
N PHE A 687 6.67 9.71 0.17
CA PHE A 687 8.03 10.06 0.52
C PHE A 687 8.15 10.50 1.97
N TYR A 688 7.27 11.35 2.49
CA TYR A 688 7.44 11.96 3.83
C TYR A 688 6.86 11.15 4.99
N ASP A 689 7.46 11.24 6.18
CA ASP A 689 7.21 10.37 7.34
C ASP A 689 6.14 10.82 8.35
N SER A 690 5.52 11.97 8.16
CA SER A 690 4.57 12.53 9.13
C SER A 690 3.20 11.84 9.06
N ASP A 691 2.22 12.51 8.48
CA ASP A 691 0.82 12.05 8.39
C ASP A 691 0.50 11.31 7.09
N GLN A 692 1.49 11.16 6.22
CA GLN A 692 1.32 10.61 4.88
C GLN A 692 1.01 9.09 4.86
N PRO A 693 0.48 8.55 3.76
CA PRO A 693 0.19 7.12 3.64
C PRO A 693 1.44 6.27 3.84
N ARG A 694 1.27 5.17 4.56
CA ARG A 694 2.14 4.00 4.54
C ARG A 694 1.25 2.83 4.91
N ASN A 695 0.60 2.26 3.90
CA ASN A 695 -0.52 1.35 4.09
C ASN A 695 -0.43 0.18 3.11
N ALA A 696 -0.94 -0.98 3.53
CA ALA A 696 -1.27 -2.06 2.61
C ALA A 696 -2.78 -2.01 2.36
N VAL A 697 -3.19 -1.95 1.10
CA VAL A 697 -4.58 -1.84 0.70
C VAL A 697 -5.06 -3.09 -0.04
N LEU A 698 -6.30 -3.47 0.20
CA LEU A 698 -6.98 -4.52 -0.55
C LEU A 698 -7.98 -3.87 -1.50
N THR A 699 -7.92 -4.23 -2.78
CA THR A 699 -8.83 -3.74 -3.83
C THR A 699 -9.82 -4.83 -4.25
N ASP A 700 -10.96 -4.44 -4.83
CA ASP A 700 -11.87 -5.40 -5.48
C ASP A 700 -11.38 -5.65 -6.91
N PRO A 701 -10.97 -6.88 -7.27
CA PRO A 701 -10.54 -7.19 -8.64
C PRO A 701 -11.58 -6.83 -9.71
N LYS A 702 -12.87 -6.79 -9.36
CA LYS A 702 -13.96 -6.46 -10.30
C LYS A 702 -14.02 -4.99 -10.67
N THR A 703 -13.52 -4.09 -9.81
CA THR A 703 -13.61 -2.64 -10.01
C THR A 703 -12.24 -1.95 -10.04
N ALA A 704 -11.18 -2.64 -9.61
CA ALA A 704 -9.85 -2.06 -9.48
C ALA A 704 -9.32 -1.47 -10.81
N GLY A 705 -9.49 -2.16 -11.94
CA GLY A 705 -9.01 -1.69 -13.24
C GLY A 705 -9.66 -0.40 -13.75
N ASP A 706 -10.87 -0.08 -13.25
CA ASP A 706 -11.68 1.06 -13.68
C ASP A 706 -11.72 2.18 -12.63
N GLY A 707 -10.83 2.14 -11.63
CA GLY A 707 -10.70 3.19 -10.61
C GLY A 707 -11.54 2.98 -9.35
N GLY A 708 -11.98 1.75 -9.06
CA GLY A 708 -12.66 1.42 -7.81
C GLY A 708 -11.78 1.71 -6.58
N LEU A 709 -12.38 2.31 -5.55
CA LEU A 709 -11.70 2.61 -4.28
C LEU A 709 -11.25 1.33 -3.55
N PRO A 710 -10.16 1.36 -2.77
CA PRO A 710 -9.81 0.27 -1.88
C PRO A 710 -10.94 -0.13 -0.94
N ILE A 711 -11.10 -1.44 -0.74
CA ILE A 711 -12.07 -2.02 0.20
C ILE A 711 -11.58 -1.87 1.63
N HIS A 712 -10.28 -2.11 1.84
CA HIS A 712 -9.67 -2.21 3.16
C HIS A 712 -8.26 -1.61 3.13
N SER A 713 -7.82 -1.07 4.28
CA SER A 713 -6.50 -0.49 4.48
C SER A 713 -5.93 -0.93 5.84
N GLU A 714 -4.68 -1.36 5.84
CA GLU A 714 -3.91 -1.70 7.03
C GLU A 714 -2.72 -0.74 7.15
N SER A 715 -2.48 -0.18 8.34
CA SER A 715 -1.37 0.74 8.53
C SER A 715 -0.05 -0.02 8.64
N LEU A 716 0.95 0.42 7.89
CA LEU A 716 2.31 -0.12 7.94
C LEU A 716 3.27 0.79 8.74
N LYS A 717 2.81 1.92 9.30
CA LYS A 717 3.70 2.92 9.92
C LYS A 717 4.56 2.37 11.07
N LYS A 718 4.08 1.33 11.77
CA LYS A 718 4.80 0.67 12.86
C LYS A 718 5.56 -0.60 12.43
N ILE A 719 5.17 -1.22 11.31
CA ILE A 719 5.86 -2.38 10.70
C ILE A 719 7.08 -1.92 9.87
N VAL A 720 6.88 -0.87 9.10
CA VAL A 720 7.91 -0.15 8.33
C VAL A 720 8.12 1.18 9.05
N PRO A 721 8.96 1.20 10.10
CA PRO A 721 8.96 2.27 11.11
C PRO A 721 9.32 3.63 10.51
N ILE A 722 8.50 4.63 10.80
CA ILE A 722 8.74 6.04 10.47
C ILE A 722 9.69 6.72 11.47
N GLY A 723 10.24 7.88 11.10
CA GLY A 723 10.93 8.77 12.03
C GLY A 723 12.42 8.93 11.76
N ASN A 724 13.06 9.82 12.53
CA ASN A 724 14.46 10.21 12.31
C ASN A 724 15.47 9.06 12.44
N ASP A 725 15.16 8.06 13.28
CA ASP A 725 15.98 6.86 13.46
C ASP A 725 15.41 5.63 12.71
N GLY A 726 14.31 5.80 11.98
CA GLY A 726 13.71 4.80 11.09
C GLY A 726 13.76 5.22 9.62
N ILE A 727 12.80 4.73 8.84
CA ILE A 727 12.64 5.04 7.41
C ILE A 727 11.80 6.31 7.28
N LYS A 728 12.48 7.45 7.17
CA LYS A 728 11.81 8.75 7.05
C LYS A 728 11.37 9.01 5.63
N ASN A 729 12.34 9.12 4.72
CA ASN A 729 12.08 9.53 3.36
C ASN A 729 11.97 8.29 2.46
N LEU A 730 10.79 7.66 2.43
CA LEU A 730 10.55 6.42 1.67
C LEU A 730 10.78 6.67 0.19
N MET A 731 11.75 5.98 -0.41
CA MET A 731 12.12 6.21 -1.80
C MET A 731 11.76 5.05 -2.72
N ASP A 732 11.95 3.81 -2.28
CA ASP A 732 11.55 2.61 -3.01
C ASP A 732 11.42 1.43 -2.04
N TRP A 733 10.72 0.38 -2.46
CA TRP A 733 10.55 -0.85 -1.69
C TRP A 733 10.14 -2.03 -2.57
N LYS A 734 10.72 -3.21 -2.32
CA LYS A 734 10.45 -4.45 -3.06
C LYS A 734 10.53 -5.65 -2.12
N PHE A 735 9.74 -6.69 -2.39
CA PHE A 735 9.91 -7.97 -1.71
C PHE A 735 11.01 -8.78 -2.39
N GLY A 736 11.94 -9.33 -1.59
CA GLY A 736 12.97 -10.24 -2.08
C GLY A 736 12.49 -11.69 -2.17
N PRO A 737 13.30 -12.59 -2.77
CA PRO A 737 12.99 -14.02 -2.85
C PRO A 737 12.99 -14.73 -1.49
N ASP A 738 13.45 -14.07 -0.43
CA ASP A 738 13.37 -14.51 0.97
C ASP A 738 12.05 -14.11 1.67
N GLY A 739 11.15 -13.45 0.93
CA GLY A 739 9.88 -12.95 1.43
C GLY A 739 9.97 -11.74 2.36
N ALA A 740 11.17 -11.15 2.53
CA ALA A 740 11.36 -9.93 3.30
C ALA A 740 11.12 -8.69 2.43
N LEU A 741 10.72 -7.57 3.05
CA LEU A 741 10.57 -6.29 2.37
C LEU A 741 11.86 -5.49 2.47
N TYR A 742 12.46 -5.15 1.33
CA TYR A 742 13.60 -4.24 1.24
C TYR A 742 13.11 -2.83 0.96
N VAL A 743 13.64 -1.83 1.65
CA VAL A 743 13.16 -0.44 1.60
C VAL A 743 14.35 0.52 1.50
N LEU A 744 14.32 1.43 0.53
CA LEU A 744 15.24 2.56 0.44
C LEU A 744 14.70 3.76 1.23
N ASP A 745 15.51 4.24 2.17
CA ASP A 745 15.36 5.54 2.82
C ASP A 745 16.31 6.53 2.14
N TYR A 746 15.75 7.57 1.52
CA TYR A 746 16.51 8.62 0.83
C TYR A 746 17.49 9.35 1.75
N GLY A 747 17.19 9.47 3.05
CA GLY A 747 17.98 10.24 4.00
C GLY A 747 17.20 11.42 4.57
N ARG A 748 17.88 12.51 4.93
CA ARG A 748 17.30 13.72 5.57
C ARG A 748 17.56 15.00 4.76
N GLY A 749 18.55 14.98 3.87
CA GLY A 749 18.78 16.02 2.88
C GLY A 749 17.79 15.95 1.70
N PHE A 750 17.84 16.98 0.86
CA PHE A 750 17.07 17.04 -0.38
C PHE A 750 18.03 17.34 -1.53
N PHE A 751 18.03 16.51 -2.58
CA PHE A 751 19.00 16.52 -3.69
C PHE A 751 20.46 16.32 -3.26
N THR A 752 20.69 15.53 -2.21
CA THR A 752 22.03 15.27 -1.66
C THR A 752 22.06 13.90 -0.97
N SER A 753 23.23 13.27 -0.93
CA SER A 753 23.46 12.09 -0.12
C SER A 753 23.82 12.48 1.32
N ASP A 754 23.40 11.68 2.30
CA ASP A 754 23.80 11.88 3.69
C ASP A 754 23.98 10.55 4.45
N SER A 755 24.41 10.64 5.72
CA SER A 755 24.70 9.50 6.58
C SER A 755 23.45 8.74 7.06
N LYS A 756 22.26 9.33 6.90
CA LYS A 756 20.96 8.75 7.25
C LYS A 756 20.31 8.02 6.07
N SER A 757 20.75 8.26 4.83
CA SER A 757 20.42 7.42 3.68
C SER A 757 20.74 5.94 3.96
N ALA A 758 19.83 5.02 3.60
CA ALA A 758 19.99 3.61 3.96
C ALA A 758 19.16 2.65 3.09
N LEU A 759 19.67 1.43 2.94
CA LEU A 759 18.87 0.26 2.60
C LEU A 759 18.44 -0.43 3.89
N TRP A 760 17.15 -0.74 4.00
CA TRP A 760 16.54 -1.43 5.13
C TRP A 760 15.95 -2.76 4.70
N ARG A 761 15.89 -3.73 5.63
CA ARG A 761 15.20 -5.02 5.48
C ARG A 761 14.17 -5.16 6.59
N VAL A 762 12.92 -5.43 6.24
CA VAL A 762 11.81 -5.63 7.17
C VAL A 762 11.34 -7.08 7.10
N THR A 763 11.52 -7.80 8.21
CA THR A 763 11.23 -9.23 8.36
C THR A 763 10.10 -9.47 9.33
N TYR A 764 9.38 -10.57 9.14
CA TYR A 764 8.40 -11.06 10.09
C TYR A 764 9.01 -12.12 11.01
N THR A 765 8.66 -12.05 12.30
CA THR A 765 9.26 -12.82 13.40
C THR A 765 8.23 -13.47 14.33
N GLY A 766 6.92 -13.26 14.09
CA GLY A 766 5.84 -13.80 14.94
C GLY A 766 5.61 -15.32 14.84
N GLY A 767 6.25 -15.99 13.86
CA GLY A 767 6.19 -17.43 13.68
C GLY A 767 4.97 -17.91 12.87
N GLY A 768 4.74 -19.22 12.83
CA GLY A 768 3.67 -19.79 12.01
C GLY A 768 2.26 -19.70 12.63
N PRO A 769 1.24 -20.14 11.88
CA PRO A 769 -0.13 -20.29 12.36
C PRO A 769 -0.23 -21.14 13.64
N THR A 770 -1.16 -20.78 14.52
CA THR A 770 -1.43 -21.52 15.77
C THR A 770 -2.80 -22.20 15.73
N PRO A 771 -3.01 -23.27 16.52
CA PRO A 771 -1.97 -24.04 17.20
C PRO A 771 -1.00 -24.69 16.19
N ALA A 772 0.17 -25.13 16.62
CA ALA A 772 1.05 -25.94 15.77
C ALA A 772 0.32 -27.24 15.32
N ALA A 773 0.69 -27.80 14.18
CA ALA A 773 -0.03 -28.92 13.57
C ALA A 773 -0.12 -30.16 14.49
N ASP A 774 0.94 -30.42 15.26
CA ASP A 774 1.02 -31.49 16.27
C ASP A 774 0.19 -31.22 17.54
N ARG A 775 -0.27 -29.98 17.71
CA ARG A 775 -1.11 -29.50 18.81
C ARG A 775 -2.60 -29.40 18.44
N LEU A 776 -2.98 -29.79 17.22
CA LEU A 776 -4.40 -29.91 16.84
C LEU A 776 -5.11 -30.93 17.74
N ALA A 777 -6.36 -30.65 18.10
CA ALA A 777 -7.18 -31.52 18.92
C ALA A 777 -7.39 -32.87 18.20
N ARG A 778 -7.60 -32.84 16.88
CA ARG A 778 -7.68 -34.04 16.04
C ARG A 778 -6.46 -34.05 15.14
N ARG A 779 -5.56 -35.01 15.37
CA ARG A 779 -4.45 -35.24 14.45
C ARG A 779 -5.01 -35.70 13.12
N VAL A 780 -4.51 -35.12 12.03
CA VAL A 780 -4.68 -35.73 10.71
C VAL A 780 -3.78 -36.96 10.72
N GLU A 781 -4.36 -38.15 10.52
CA GLU A 781 -3.57 -39.39 10.35
C GLU A 781 -2.70 -39.35 9.08
#